data_AF-A0A942S308-F1
#
_entry.id   AF-A0A942S308-F1
#
_cell.length_a   1.000
_cell.length_b   1.000
_cell.length_c   1.000
_cell.angle_alpha   90.00
_cell.angle_beta   90.00
_cell.angle_gamma   90.00
#
_symmetry.space_group_name_H-M   'P 1'
#
loop_
_entity.id
_entity.type
_entity.pdbx_description
1 polymer ?
#
loop_
_entity_poly.entity_id
_entity_poly.type
_entity_poly.pdbx_seq_one_letter_code
_entity_poly.pdbx_strand_id
1 'polypeptide(L)'
;MKPYINPILTVFACLLLLASCGPVTPIPPASATPPPSAVPTLTATLTPIATQTPVFPLPTMQPYLEKTPTAIATPQANADYFRLKRVNETRLAETIAWMQWYSIENFPYQFGWRQESEFSDSQQAVALLIQEYLYRFPNSSDYEQYLWQLAFISALNSSSDADSRIISAIQDSLDKGDIAPENLEDLLERYWFNVLFIRKVENLFGDGKTGWVYHITTQHWQESRYETTSDTEDAYSEEGMFLAIRENLDGRFEPILLASAWSKNTSHVRAVGDHNQNGIPEIVIYLGYHSGTMCSGNLLVYEWRQNMFVELTQDAIYDYDCISNASYTVVDGRPAIQHFFNMWMPVMVFAWNGEVYRFEKFVDATPFKEWLALRHYENIFGQESKLIKKILTSGDISRMGPGYPDYLRLRLGIVYALEGQYPASVSALKQLISSPQDIERDIFPRLAERFLELYKEPSDIYMACTGIQRMLMDGKNLPPNVMYTEDPETLRETFGIFDENPQDYGTLFPLCSPPREAFAPLINTIPATIPDFPTELQKRGISSDKIYPLDANLDGKNEWLVVEDSDLWHLVWSDDDSFYSDRLPIDYRWYYSDLDFSSVEIKVEKWQSLEHPVILISFGNQIGILEVGPGFETRWLLVEGRPNKFEIFDTKTLPIAQYTYFLPDKNHWRNPRLPLARYQWNPATQEFDEITLEYFLFTEQNPMAAVVFAEEIFPKLPAWEQSPYISQWHFPRFYYLTALSYELVGDESRAIELYWQLWRKFPDSHYARMAQLKLEPIP
;
A
#
# COMPACT_ATOMS: atom_id res chain seq x y z
N MET A 1 55.43 -15.81 30.15
CA MET A 1 55.65 -17.13 30.78
C MET A 1 54.83 -18.15 30.02
N LYS A 2 55.51 -19.22 29.65
CA LYS A 2 55.09 -20.37 28.84
C LYS A 2 54.35 -21.40 29.78
N PRO A 3 53.77 -22.54 29.33
CA PRO A 3 52.65 -22.73 28.36
C PRO A 3 51.95 -24.15 28.51
N TYR A 4 51.29 -24.63 27.42
CA TYR A 4 50.91 -26.04 27.07
C TYR A 4 49.72 -26.68 27.85
N ILE A 5 48.81 -27.47 27.27
CA ILE A 5 48.94 -28.59 26.29
C ILE A 5 47.68 -28.71 25.40
N ASN A 6 47.90 -29.03 24.13
CA ASN A 6 46.96 -29.58 23.12
C ASN A 6 47.41 -31.04 22.83
N PRO A 7 46.88 -31.78 21.85
CA PRO A 7 45.67 -32.63 21.72
C PRO A 7 45.97 -34.16 21.64
N ILE A 8 44.94 -35.03 21.69
CA ILE A 8 44.94 -36.45 21.19
C ILE A 8 43.48 -36.78 20.78
N LEU A 9 43.07 -36.92 19.51
CA LEU A 9 43.28 -37.99 18.51
C LEU A 9 42.75 -39.38 18.91
N THR A 10 41.56 -39.78 18.42
CA THR A 10 41.21 -41.20 18.25
C THR A 10 40.35 -41.40 17.01
N VAL A 11 40.94 -42.12 16.06
CA VAL A 11 40.35 -42.75 14.87
C VAL A 11 40.00 -44.20 15.25
N PHE A 12 38.84 -44.72 14.85
CA PHE A 12 38.54 -46.12 14.42
C PHE A 12 37.02 -46.19 14.14
N ALA A 13 36.59 -46.14 12.88
CA ALA A 13 36.26 -47.28 12.01
C ALA A 13 34.89 -47.94 12.28
N CYS A 14 33.96 -47.79 11.33
CA CYS A 14 33.01 -48.83 10.98
C CYS A 14 32.56 -48.64 9.53
N LEU A 15 33.15 -49.47 8.66
CA LEU A 15 32.87 -49.63 7.24
C LEU A 15 32.28 -51.03 7.12
N LEU A 16 31.02 -51.16 6.71
CA LEU A 16 30.42 -52.38 6.09
C LEU A 16 28.92 -52.16 5.89
N LEU A 17 28.48 -51.96 4.64
CA LEU A 17 27.37 -52.71 4.06
C LEU A 17 27.49 -52.71 2.53
N LEU A 18 27.57 -53.94 2.02
CA LEU A 18 27.76 -54.41 0.65
C LEU A 18 26.49 -54.16 -0.17
N ALA A 19 26.58 -53.60 -1.38
CA ALA A 19 26.70 -54.33 -2.65
C ALA A 19 25.65 -55.44 -2.89
N SER A 20 24.62 -55.12 -3.69
CA SER A 20 23.81 -56.11 -4.42
C SER A 20 23.73 -55.72 -5.90
N CYS A 21 24.69 -56.19 -6.69
CA CYS A 21 24.56 -56.24 -8.15
C CYS A 21 23.68 -57.43 -8.53
N GLY A 22 22.48 -57.16 -9.05
CA GLY A 22 21.68 -58.15 -9.76
C GLY A 22 22.10 -58.26 -11.23
N PRO A 23 22.02 -59.45 -11.86
CA PRO A 23 22.42 -59.65 -13.24
C PRO A 23 21.41 -59.02 -14.22
N VAL A 24 21.92 -58.18 -15.13
CA VAL A 24 21.16 -57.61 -16.25
C VAL A 24 20.93 -58.70 -17.29
N THR A 25 19.67 -59.05 -17.52
CA THR A 25 19.22 -59.90 -18.64
C THR A 25 19.32 -59.16 -19.98
N PRO A 26 19.71 -59.83 -21.08
CA PRO A 26 19.81 -59.21 -22.39
C PRO A 26 18.42 -58.87 -22.97
N ILE A 27 18.28 -57.62 -23.41
CA ILE A 27 17.13 -57.09 -24.14
C ILE A 27 17.07 -57.77 -25.52
N PRO A 28 15.92 -58.30 -25.97
CA PRO A 28 15.78 -58.89 -27.29
C PRO A 28 15.78 -57.79 -28.38
N PRO A 29 16.31 -58.07 -29.58
CA PRO A 29 16.34 -57.10 -30.67
C PRO A 29 14.91 -56.76 -31.14
N ALA A 30 14.68 -55.47 -31.36
CA ALA A 30 13.43 -54.92 -31.84
C ALA A 30 12.97 -55.61 -33.13
N SER A 31 11.74 -56.13 -33.10
CA SER A 31 11.05 -56.67 -34.26
C SER A 31 10.71 -55.54 -35.23
N ALA A 32 11.10 -55.69 -36.49
CA ALA A 32 10.80 -54.73 -37.55
C ALA A 32 9.29 -54.52 -37.71
N THR A 33 8.86 -53.27 -37.58
CA THR A 33 7.50 -52.81 -37.87
C THR A 33 7.24 -52.90 -39.38
N PRO A 34 6.12 -53.48 -39.84
CA PRO A 34 5.77 -53.46 -41.26
C PRO A 34 5.50 -52.03 -41.74
N PRO A 35 5.81 -51.72 -43.02
CA PRO A 35 5.56 -50.40 -43.57
C PRO A 35 4.05 -50.09 -43.58
N PRO A 36 3.65 -48.84 -43.29
CA PRO A 36 2.24 -48.47 -43.28
C PRO A 36 1.66 -48.61 -44.69
N SER A 37 0.58 -49.39 -44.81
CA SER A 37 -0.28 -49.39 -45.98
C SER A 37 -0.84 -47.98 -46.19
N ALA A 38 -0.53 -47.39 -47.35
CA ALA A 38 -1.12 -46.15 -47.81
C ALA A 38 -2.65 -46.30 -47.94
N VAL A 39 -3.37 -45.69 -47.01
CA VAL A 39 -4.80 -45.40 -47.16
C VAL A 39 -4.88 -44.06 -47.89
N PRO A 40 -5.68 -43.94 -48.97
CA PRO A 40 -5.83 -42.67 -49.68
C PRO A 40 -6.55 -41.66 -48.78
N THR A 41 -5.78 -40.70 -48.25
CA THR A 41 -6.33 -39.53 -47.57
C THR A 41 -6.95 -38.61 -48.62
N LEU A 42 -8.28 -38.52 -48.62
CA LEU A 42 -9.01 -37.45 -49.29
C LEU A 42 -8.67 -36.14 -48.59
N THR A 43 -7.77 -35.36 -49.17
CA THR A 43 -7.50 -33.98 -48.75
C THR A 43 -8.68 -33.11 -49.12
N ALA A 44 -9.64 -32.97 -48.21
CA ALA A 44 -10.57 -31.85 -48.24
C ALA A 44 -9.77 -30.61 -47.83
N THR A 45 -9.42 -29.76 -48.81
CA THR A 45 -8.92 -28.42 -48.56
C THR A 45 -10.05 -27.61 -47.94
N LEU A 46 -10.20 -27.70 -46.62
CA LEU A 46 -10.96 -26.72 -45.86
C LEU A 46 -10.11 -25.46 -45.81
N THR A 47 -10.42 -24.52 -46.69
CA THR A 47 -9.95 -23.14 -46.54
C THR A 47 -10.49 -22.66 -45.19
N PRO A 48 -9.67 -22.36 -44.18
CA PRO A 48 -10.17 -21.76 -42.96
C PRO A 48 -10.78 -20.42 -43.35
N ILE A 49 -12.10 -20.33 -43.28
CA ILE A 49 -12.78 -19.04 -43.32
C ILE A 49 -12.39 -18.42 -41.99
N ALA A 50 -11.53 -17.39 -42.02
CA ALA A 50 -11.27 -16.56 -40.86
C ALA A 50 -12.60 -15.98 -40.41
N THR A 51 -13.20 -16.57 -39.39
CA THR A 51 -14.33 -15.98 -38.68
C THR A 51 -13.77 -14.67 -38.13
N GLN A 52 -14.20 -13.54 -38.69
CA GLN A 52 -13.85 -12.24 -38.15
C GLN A 52 -14.45 -12.19 -36.75
N THR A 53 -13.61 -12.34 -35.73
CA THR A 53 -13.99 -11.99 -34.36
C THR A 53 -14.45 -10.54 -34.42
N PRO A 54 -15.65 -10.21 -33.93
CA PRO A 54 -16.12 -8.82 -33.91
C PRO A 54 -15.09 -7.99 -33.14
N VAL A 55 -14.31 -7.18 -33.87
CA VAL A 55 -13.44 -6.18 -33.28
C VAL A 55 -14.38 -5.10 -32.74
N PHE A 56 -14.46 -4.98 -31.42
CA PHE A 56 -15.19 -3.88 -30.79
C PHE A 56 -14.63 -2.57 -31.36
N PRO A 57 -15.45 -1.71 -31.97
CA PRO A 57 -14.96 -0.46 -32.54
C PRO A 57 -14.37 0.39 -31.41
N LEU A 58 -13.08 0.71 -31.54
CA LEU A 58 -12.43 1.70 -30.68
C LEU A 58 -13.23 3.01 -30.78
N PRO A 59 -13.76 3.53 -29.67
CA PRO A 59 -14.38 4.84 -29.68
C PRO A 59 -13.27 5.86 -29.96
N THR A 60 -13.32 6.52 -31.12
CA THR A 60 -12.51 7.71 -31.37
C THR A 60 -12.92 8.80 -30.38
N MET A 61 -12.01 9.23 -29.51
CA MET A 61 -12.24 10.32 -28.56
C MET A 61 -12.59 11.62 -29.32
N GLN A 62 -13.77 12.18 -29.08
CA GLN A 62 -14.23 13.46 -29.64
C GLN A 62 -14.08 14.57 -28.58
N PRO A 63 -13.75 15.82 -28.95
CA PRO A 63 -13.65 16.95 -28.00
C PRO A 63 -14.99 17.19 -27.28
N TYR A 64 -14.94 17.27 -25.94
CA TYR A 64 -16.09 16.92 -25.09
C TYR A 64 -16.97 18.09 -24.65
N LEU A 65 -18.29 17.85 -24.65
CA LEU A 65 -19.33 18.65 -23.98
C LEU A 65 -19.84 17.80 -22.81
N GLU A 66 -19.83 18.33 -21.58
CA GLU A 66 -20.43 17.67 -20.41
C GLU A 66 -21.88 17.27 -20.70
N LYS A 67 -22.12 15.97 -20.90
CA LYS A 67 -23.46 15.40 -20.96
C LYS A 67 -23.83 14.94 -19.56
N THR A 68 -24.77 15.60 -18.92
CA THR A 68 -25.40 15.04 -17.72
C THR A 68 -26.12 13.74 -18.11
N PRO A 69 -25.85 12.61 -17.45
CA PRO A 69 -26.55 11.36 -17.69
C PRO A 69 -28.06 11.60 -17.66
N THR A 70 -28.77 11.22 -18.72
CA THR A 70 -30.23 11.35 -18.72
C THR A 70 -30.80 10.24 -17.83
N ALA A 71 -31.53 10.64 -16.79
CA ALA A 71 -32.31 9.75 -15.94
C ALA A 71 -33.18 8.82 -16.80
N ILE A 72 -33.18 7.51 -16.52
CA ILE A 72 -34.14 6.64 -17.21
C ILE A 72 -35.54 6.88 -16.67
N ALA A 73 -36.53 6.95 -17.57
CA ALA A 73 -37.92 7.21 -17.17
C ALA A 73 -38.39 6.16 -16.16
N THR A 74 -38.77 6.60 -14.97
CA THR A 74 -39.28 5.75 -13.89
C THR A 74 -40.56 5.01 -14.34
N PRO A 75 -40.66 3.68 -14.12
CA PRO A 75 -41.84 2.93 -14.51
C PRO A 75 -43.04 3.40 -13.69
N GLN A 76 -44.13 3.76 -14.37
CA GLN A 76 -45.38 4.18 -13.71
C GLN A 76 -46.26 2.99 -13.33
N ALA A 77 -46.10 1.87 -14.05
CA ALA A 77 -46.82 0.64 -13.76
C ALA A 77 -46.20 -0.09 -12.55
N ASN A 78 -47.01 -0.88 -11.84
CA ASN A 78 -46.56 -1.73 -10.74
C ASN A 78 -45.70 -2.90 -11.26
N ALA A 79 -44.93 -3.54 -10.37
CA ALA A 79 -44.10 -4.69 -10.69
C ALA A 79 -44.87 -5.82 -11.40
N ASP A 80 -46.14 -6.05 -11.04
CA ASP A 80 -47.02 -7.08 -11.65
C ASP A 80 -47.31 -6.87 -13.15
N TYR A 81 -46.96 -5.70 -13.71
CA TYR A 81 -47.06 -5.44 -15.15
C TYR A 81 -45.81 -5.82 -15.93
N PHE A 82 -44.78 -6.33 -15.25
CA PHE A 82 -43.52 -6.72 -15.84
C PHE A 82 -43.28 -8.21 -15.66
N ARG A 83 -42.45 -8.76 -16.55
CA ARG A 83 -41.86 -10.09 -16.41
C ARG A 83 -40.36 -10.03 -16.68
N LEU A 84 -39.63 -11.03 -16.20
CA LEU A 84 -38.21 -11.18 -16.56
C LEU A 84 -38.09 -11.46 -18.06
N LYS A 85 -37.20 -10.72 -18.70
CA LYS A 85 -36.74 -11.04 -20.05
C LYS A 85 -35.97 -12.36 -20.00
N ARG A 86 -36.23 -13.24 -20.97
CA ARG A 86 -35.45 -14.46 -21.12
C ARG A 86 -33.98 -14.10 -21.37
N VAL A 87 -33.10 -14.56 -20.47
CA VAL A 87 -31.65 -14.43 -20.59
C VAL A 87 -31.13 -15.53 -21.52
N ASN A 88 -30.33 -15.15 -22.50
CA ASN A 88 -29.52 -16.03 -23.32
C ASN A 88 -28.17 -15.35 -23.59
N GLU A 89 -27.22 -16.12 -24.12
CA GLU A 89 -25.84 -15.70 -24.34
C GLU A 89 -25.76 -14.41 -25.18
N THR A 90 -26.40 -14.40 -26.36
CA THR A 90 -26.42 -13.25 -27.28
C THR A 90 -26.95 -11.98 -26.60
N ARG A 91 -28.08 -12.09 -25.88
CA ARG A 91 -28.72 -10.94 -25.25
C ARG A 91 -27.89 -10.36 -24.11
N LEU A 92 -27.22 -11.21 -23.33
CA LEU A 92 -26.36 -10.74 -22.25
C LEU A 92 -25.09 -10.10 -22.80
N ALA A 93 -24.50 -10.66 -23.87
CA ALA A 93 -23.41 -10.03 -24.61
C ALA A 93 -23.80 -8.66 -25.18
N GLU A 94 -24.98 -8.53 -25.81
CA GLU A 94 -25.52 -7.24 -26.28
C GLU A 94 -25.70 -6.24 -25.14
N THR A 95 -26.12 -6.72 -23.96
CA THR A 95 -26.30 -5.88 -22.76
C THR A 95 -24.96 -5.37 -22.23
N ILE A 96 -23.93 -6.23 -22.19
CA ILE A 96 -22.56 -5.86 -21.81
C ILE A 96 -22.01 -4.80 -22.77
N ALA A 97 -22.09 -5.06 -24.08
CA ALA A 97 -21.64 -4.13 -25.12
C ALA A 97 -22.35 -2.78 -25.03
N TRP A 98 -23.67 -2.78 -24.81
CA TRP A 98 -24.45 -1.56 -24.64
C TRP A 98 -24.04 -0.78 -23.38
N MET A 99 -23.86 -1.45 -22.25
CA MET A 99 -23.43 -0.79 -21.01
C MET A 99 -22.00 -0.22 -21.10
N GLN A 100 -21.11 -0.88 -21.83
CA GLN A 100 -19.76 -0.36 -22.12
C GLN A 100 -19.82 0.90 -22.97
N TRP A 101 -20.58 0.85 -24.07
CA TRP A 101 -20.77 2.03 -24.91
C TRP A 101 -21.41 3.17 -24.11
N TYR A 102 -22.42 2.86 -23.31
CA TYR A 102 -23.06 3.83 -22.42
C TYR A 102 -22.08 4.47 -21.44
N SER A 103 -21.24 3.67 -20.78
CA SER A 103 -20.18 4.14 -19.88
C SER A 103 -19.23 5.11 -20.59
N ILE A 104 -18.66 4.71 -21.72
CA ILE A 104 -17.69 5.51 -22.47
C ILE A 104 -18.33 6.81 -23.00
N GLU A 105 -19.56 6.75 -23.51
CA GLU A 105 -20.21 7.91 -24.14
C GLU A 105 -20.72 8.96 -23.14
N ASN A 106 -21.03 8.55 -21.91
CA ASN A 106 -21.63 9.44 -20.90
C ASN A 106 -20.64 9.83 -19.79
N PHE A 107 -19.64 8.99 -19.54
CA PHE A 107 -18.63 9.17 -18.50
C PHE A 107 -17.25 8.95 -19.12
N PRO A 108 -16.84 9.74 -20.13
CA PRO A 108 -15.52 9.57 -20.70
C PRO A 108 -14.49 9.66 -19.57
N TYR A 109 -13.49 8.80 -19.62
CA TYR A 109 -12.36 8.92 -18.71
C TYR A 109 -11.71 10.29 -18.96
N GLN A 110 -11.77 11.18 -17.98
CA GLN A 110 -11.14 12.48 -18.01
C GLN A 110 -10.14 12.55 -16.85
N PHE A 111 -8.98 13.13 -17.12
CA PHE A 111 -7.97 13.45 -16.12
C PHE A 111 -8.54 14.46 -15.12
N GLY A 112 -9.05 13.95 -14.00
CA GLY A 112 -9.78 14.75 -13.03
C GLY A 112 -10.46 13.89 -11.99
N TRP A 113 -10.12 14.13 -10.73
CA TRP A 113 -10.52 13.32 -9.55
C TRP A 113 -12.01 12.94 -9.48
N ARG A 114 -12.92 13.76 -10.02
CA ARG A 114 -14.38 13.56 -9.92
C ARG A 114 -14.99 12.78 -11.09
N GLN A 115 -14.44 12.90 -12.30
CA GLN A 115 -14.99 12.22 -13.48
C GLN A 115 -14.51 10.77 -13.55
N GLU A 116 -13.32 10.50 -13.03
CA GLU A 116 -12.78 9.15 -12.86
C GLU A 116 -13.67 8.27 -11.98
N SER A 117 -14.26 8.82 -10.90
CA SER A 117 -15.12 8.02 -10.02
C SER A 117 -16.41 7.59 -10.72
N GLU A 118 -17.05 8.46 -11.50
CA GLU A 118 -18.28 8.11 -12.21
C GLU A 118 -18.01 7.11 -13.34
N PHE A 119 -16.88 7.24 -14.06
CA PHE A 119 -16.46 6.23 -15.03
C PHE A 119 -16.16 4.90 -14.35
N SER A 120 -15.39 4.90 -13.26
CA SER A 120 -15.10 3.70 -12.47
C SER A 120 -16.38 2.99 -12.02
N ASP A 121 -17.35 3.73 -11.45
CA ASP A 121 -18.64 3.19 -11.02
C ASP A 121 -19.42 2.58 -12.19
N SER A 122 -19.39 3.22 -13.35
CA SER A 122 -20.03 2.71 -14.56
C SER A 122 -19.37 1.42 -15.08
N GLN A 123 -18.04 1.30 -14.94
CA GLN A 123 -17.29 0.10 -15.30
C GLN A 123 -17.53 -1.04 -14.30
N GLN A 124 -17.73 -0.76 -13.01
CA GLN A 124 -18.14 -1.79 -12.04
C GLN A 124 -19.47 -2.45 -12.42
N ALA A 125 -20.43 -1.67 -12.89
CA ALA A 125 -21.70 -2.19 -13.41
C ALA A 125 -21.50 -3.11 -14.64
N VAL A 126 -20.56 -2.76 -15.53
CA VAL A 126 -20.16 -3.62 -16.67
C VAL A 126 -19.49 -4.91 -16.17
N ALA A 127 -18.56 -4.82 -15.23
CA ALA A 127 -17.88 -5.98 -14.64
C ALA A 127 -18.89 -6.95 -14.03
N LEU A 128 -19.94 -6.45 -13.38
CA LEU A 128 -20.98 -7.29 -12.81
C LEU A 128 -21.79 -8.06 -13.86
N LEU A 129 -22.11 -7.43 -15.00
CA LEU A 129 -22.75 -8.13 -16.13
C LEU A 129 -21.82 -9.20 -16.73
N ILE A 130 -20.51 -8.91 -16.80
CA ILE A 130 -19.51 -9.87 -17.27
C ILE A 130 -19.42 -11.06 -16.32
N GLN A 131 -19.40 -10.84 -15.00
CA GLN A 131 -19.42 -11.91 -14.02
C GLN A 131 -20.68 -12.77 -14.14
N GLU A 132 -21.86 -12.15 -14.36
CA GLU A 132 -23.09 -12.87 -14.65
C GLU A 132 -22.97 -13.73 -15.92
N TYR A 133 -22.37 -13.18 -16.98
CA TYR A 133 -22.16 -13.89 -18.24
C TYR A 133 -21.28 -15.12 -18.06
N LEU A 134 -20.13 -14.95 -17.42
CA LEU A 134 -19.19 -16.04 -17.15
C LEU A 134 -19.81 -17.13 -16.27
N TYR A 135 -20.68 -16.75 -15.33
CA TYR A 135 -21.43 -17.68 -14.49
C TYR A 135 -22.45 -18.50 -15.30
N ARG A 136 -23.24 -17.85 -16.17
CA ARG A 136 -24.31 -18.52 -16.93
C ARG A 136 -23.80 -19.31 -18.13
N PHE A 137 -22.72 -18.86 -18.75
CA PHE A 137 -22.20 -19.37 -20.01
C PHE A 137 -20.71 -19.78 -19.91
N PRO A 138 -20.34 -20.69 -18.99
CA PRO A 138 -18.94 -21.06 -18.77
C PRO A 138 -18.29 -21.80 -19.96
N ASN A 139 -19.10 -22.26 -20.92
CA ASN A 139 -18.65 -22.93 -22.14
C ASN A 139 -18.79 -22.06 -23.40
N SER A 140 -19.04 -20.76 -23.22
CA SER A 140 -19.12 -19.81 -24.34
C SER A 140 -17.81 -19.74 -25.11
N SER A 141 -17.87 -19.51 -26.42
CA SER A 141 -16.69 -19.15 -27.21
C SER A 141 -16.09 -17.80 -26.83
N ASP A 142 -16.88 -16.92 -26.22
CA ASP A 142 -16.48 -15.57 -25.82
C ASP A 142 -15.99 -15.52 -24.35
N TYR A 143 -15.97 -16.67 -23.66
CA TYR A 143 -15.59 -16.76 -22.25
C TYR A 143 -14.22 -16.13 -21.96
N GLU A 144 -13.21 -16.45 -22.77
CA GLU A 144 -11.86 -15.90 -22.64
C GLU A 144 -11.85 -14.37 -22.86
N GLN A 145 -12.58 -13.88 -23.86
CA GLN A 145 -12.69 -12.44 -24.11
C GLN A 145 -13.26 -11.69 -22.91
N TYR A 146 -14.30 -12.24 -22.28
CA TYR A 146 -14.93 -11.63 -21.12
C TYR A 146 -14.08 -11.74 -19.85
N LEU A 147 -13.26 -12.79 -19.69
CA LEU A 147 -12.27 -12.85 -18.61
C LEU A 147 -11.24 -11.73 -18.71
N TRP A 148 -10.71 -11.50 -19.92
CA TRP A 148 -9.78 -10.41 -20.18
C TRP A 148 -10.41 -9.04 -19.97
N GLN A 149 -11.64 -8.85 -20.42
CA GLN A 149 -12.36 -7.60 -20.21
C GLN A 149 -12.64 -7.34 -18.73
N LEU A 150 -12.96 -8.38 -17.95
CA LEU A 150 -13.09 -8.26 -16.50
C LEU A 150 -11.75 -7.90 -15.85
N ALA A 151 -10.64 -8.49 -16.30
CA ALA A 151 -9.31 -8.15 -15.83
C ALA A 151 -8.95 -6.68 -16.10
N PHE A 152 -9.28 -6.17 -17.29
CA PHE A 152 -9.11 -4.77 -17.67
C PHE A 152 -9.92 -3.83 -16.77
N ILE A 153 -11.19 -4.13 -16.53
CA ILE A 153 -12.04 -3.33 -15.64
C ILE A 153 -11.53 -3.37 -14.19
N SER A 154 -11.10 -4.53 -13.72
CA SER A 154 -10.46 -4.67 -12.41
C SER A 154 -9.21 -3.78 -12.30
N ALA A 155 -8.39 -3.72 -13.35
CA ALA A 155 -7.21 -2.85 -13.40
C ALA A 155 -7.60 -1.36 -13.35
N LEU A 156 -8.59 -0.94 -14.14
CA LEU A 156 -9.13 0.44 -14.10
C LEU A 156 -9.64 0.83 -12.70
N ASN A 157 -10.27 -0.10 -12.00
CA ASN A 157 -10.81 0.11 -10.66
C ASN A 157 -9.79 -0.14 -9.54
N SER A 158 -8.54 -0.42 -9.90
CA SER A 158 -7.44 -0.69 -8.95
C SER A 158 -7.76 -1.79 -7.96
N SER A 159 -8.47 -2.79 -8.46
CA SER A 159 -8.75 -4.00 -7.71
C SER A 159 -7.57 -4.94 -7.80
N SER A 160 -7.13 -5.47 -6.66
CA SER A 160 -6.08 -6.50 -6.59
C SER A 160 -6.37 -7.78 -7.34
N ASP A 161 -7.64 -8.05 -7.64
CA ASP A 161 -7.97 -9.23 -8.43
C ASP A 161 -7.51 -9.09 -9.89
N ALA A 162 -7.26 -7.86 -10.37
CA ALA A 162 -6.69 -7.58 -11.69
C ALA A 162 -5.41 -8.39 -11.93
N ASP A 163 -4.43 -8.29 -11.03
CA ASP A 163 -3.14 -8.97 -11.16
C ASP A 163 -3.33 -10.47 -11.33
N SER A 164 -4.10 -11.09 -10.44
CA SER A 164 -4.33 -12.53 -10.47
C SER A 164 -5.03 -12.99 -11.76
N ARG A 165 -5.98 -12.20 -12.28
CA ARG A 165 -6.69 -12.48 -13.53
C ARG A 165 -5.77 -12.36 -14.73
N ILE A 166 -5.00 -11.27 -14.80
CA ILE A 166 -4.05 -11.03 -15.89
C ILE A 166 -2.99 -12.13 -15.90
N ILE A 167 -2.37 -12.43 -14.76
CA ILE A 167 -1.33 -13.47 -14.65
C ILE A 167 -1.87 -14.83 -15.05
N SER A 168 -3.07 -15.20 -14.57
CA SER A 168 -3.68 -16.50 -14.92
C SER A 168 -3.96 -16.59 -16.42
N ALA A 169 -4.48 -15.52 -17.02
CA ALA A 169 -4.76 -15.49 -18.46
C ALA A 169 -3.47 -15.55 -19.29
N ILE A 170 -2.41 -14.84 -18.88
CA ILE A 170 -1.08 -14.94 -19.51
C ILE A 170 -0.53 -16.37 -19.37
N GLN A 171 -0.58 -16.96 -18.18
CA GLN A 171 -0.10 -18.33 -17.94
C GLN A 171 -0.84 -19.33 -18.83
N ASP A 172 -2.17 -19.24 -18.92
CA ASP A 172 -2.99 -20.12 -19.76
C ASP A 172 -2.61 -20.00 -21.25
N SER A 173 -2.39 -18.78 -21.76
CA SER A 173 -1.95 -18.58 -23.15
C SER A 173 -0.53 -19.11 -23.41
N LEU A 174 0.38 -18.97 -22.45
CA LEU A 174 1.73 -19.52 -22.53
C LEU A 174 1.72 -21.06 -22.50
N ASP A 175 0.93 -21.68 -21.63
CA ASP A 175 0.83 -23.14 -21.50
C ASP A 175 0.21 -23.80 -22.74
N LYS A 176 -0.73 -23.13 -23.40
CA LYS A 176 -1.30 -23.58 -24.69
C LYS A 176 -0.33 -23.43 -25.86
N GLY A 177 0.73 -22.63 -25.70
CA GLY A 177 1.63 -22.24 -26.79
C GLY A 177 0.98 -21.30 -27.80
N ASP A 178 -0.12 -20.64 -27.42
CA ASP A 178 -0.82 -19.65 -28.25
C ASP A 178 0.00 -18.38 -28.40
N ILE A 179 0.83 -18.08 -27.39
CA ILE A 179 1.74 -16.95 -27.35
C ILE A 179 3.12 -17.37 -26.82
N ALA A 180 4.17 -16.75 -27.33
CA ALA A 180 5.50 -16.79 -26.73
C ALA A 180 5.73 -15.49 -25.95
N PRO A 181 6.64 -15.44 -24.96
CA PRO A 181 6.94 -14.20 -24.24
C PRO A 181 7.22 -13.02 -25.20
N GLU A 182 7.99 -13.26 -26.27
CA GLU A 182 8.29 -12.25 -27.31
C GLU A 182 7.08 -11.53 -27.89
N ASN A 183 5.94 -12.21 -27.95
CA ASN A 183 4.74 -11.72 -28.63
C ASN A 183 3.63 -11.40 -27.62
N LEU A 184 3.93 -11.35 -26.32
CA LEU A 184 2.92 -11.09 -25.29
C LEU A 184 2.20 -9.75 -25.49
N GLU A 185 2.88 -8.75 -26.07
CA GLU A 185 2.29 -7.46 -26.44
C GLU A 185 1.09 -7.64 -27.40
N ASP A 186 1.19 -8.49 -28.42
CA ASP A 186 0.09 -8.78 -29.37
C ASP A 186 -1.14 -9.39 -28.68
N LEU A 187 -0.95 -10.13 -27.58
CA LEU A 187 -2.05 -10.64 -26.76
C LEU A 187 -2.67 -9.52 -25.93
N LEU A 188 -1.85 -8.73 -25.24
CA LEU A 188 -2.28 -7.67 -24.35
C LEU A 188 -3.03 -6.54 -25.10
N GLU A 189 -2.54 -6.14 -26.28
CA GLU A 189 -3.19 -5.12 -27.12
C GLU A 189 -4.60 -5.54 -27.55
N ARG A 190 -4.83 -6.83 -27.81
CA ARG A 190 -6.17 -7.35 -28.14
C ARG A 190 -7.19 -7.17 -27.03
N TYR A 191 -6.72 -6.96 -25.80
CA TYR A 191 -7.54 -6.84 -24.60
C TYR A 191 -7.38 -5.49 -23.89
N TRP A 192 -6.99 -4.45 -24.64
CA TRP A 192 -6.86 -3.07 -24.15
C TRP A 192 -5.82 -2.88 -23.04
N PHE A 193 -4.79 -3.72 -23.03
CA PHE A 193 -3.58 -3.49 -22.25
C PHE A 193 -2.44 -3.03 -23.17
N ASN A 194 -1.57 -2.18 -22.65
CA ASN A 194 -0.36 -1.73 -23.32
C ASN A 194 0.86 -2.34 -22.62
N VAL A 195 1.94 -2.54 -23.38
CA VAL A 195 3.26 -2.86 -22.83
C VAL A 195 4.13 -1.61 -22.94
N LEU A 196 4.33 -0.90 -21.83
CA LEU A 196 5.15 0.32 -21.83
C LEU A 196 6.64 0.03 -21.77
N PHE A 197 7.01 -1.13 -21.22
CA PHE A 197 8.37 -1.60 -21.16
C PHE A 197 8.41 -3.11 -21.38
N ILE A 198 9.30 -3.56 -22.26
CA ILE A 198 9.68 -4.96 -22.40
C ILE A 198 11.19 -5.05 -22.54
N ARG A 199 11.81 -5.93 -21.76
CA ARG A 199 13.26 -6.20 -21.88
C ARG A 199 13.57 -7.67 -21.70
N LYS A 200 14.36 -8.22 -22.64
CA LYS A 200 15.00 -9.53 -22.49
C LYS A 200 16.26 -9.39 -21.63
N VAL A 201 16.44 -10.29 -20.68
CA VAL A 201 17.50 -10.20 -19.66
C VAL A 201 18.16 -11.57 -19.51
N GLU A 202 19.44 -11.64 -19.83
CA GLU A 202 20.22 -12.87 -19.62
C GLU A 202 20.43 -13.13 -18.13
N ASN A 203 20.29 -14.38 -17.70
CA ASN A 203 20.53 -14.83 -16.34
C ASN A 203 19.66 -14.15 -15.25
N LEU A 204 18.49 -13.59 -15.60
CA LEU A 204 17.60 -12.92 -14.66
C LEU A 204 17.23 -13.79 -13.44
N PHE A 205 17.14 -15.11 -13.64
CA PHE A 205 16.76 -16.09 -12.62
C PHE A 205 17.96 -16.89 -12.07
N GLY A 206 19.20 -16.48 -12.37
CA GLY A 206 20.42 -17.14 -11.90
C GLY A 206 20.66 -18.54 -12.50
N ASP A 207 19.92 -18.94 -13.52
CA ASP A 207 19.98 -20.25 -14.17
C ASP A 207 20.67 -20.24 -15.55
N GLY A 208 21.24 -19.10 -15.95
CA GLY A 208 21.89 -18.87 -17.24
C GLY A 208 20.93 -18.72 -18.42
N LYS A 209 19.62 -18.83 -18.22
CA LYS A 209 18.61 -18.65 -19.27
C LYS A 209 18.19 -17.19 -19.41
N THR A 210 17.55 -16.88 -20.53
CA THR A 210 16.94 -15.57 -20.76
C THR A 210 15.60 -15.48 -20.03
N GLY A 211 15.38 -14.38 -19.32
CA GLY A 211 14.09 -13.96 -18.78
C GLY A 211 13.55 -12.73 -19.51
N TRP A 212 12.29 -12.39 -19.24
CA TRP A 212 11.63 -11.19 -19.78
C TRP A 212 11.06 -10.36 -18.63
N VAL A 213 11.15 -9.04 -18.73
CA VAL A 213 10.55 -8.09 -17.78
C VAL A 213 9.57 -7.21 -18.55
N TYR A 214 8.34 -7.08 -18.03
CA TYR A 214 7.26 -6.28 -18.60
C TYR A 214 6.78 -5.22 -17.61
N HIS A 215 6.41 -4.07 -18.15
CA HIS A 215 5.52 -3.11 -17.51
C HIS A 215 4.23 -3.03 -18.31
N ILE A 216 3.14 -3.57 -17.75
CA ILE A 216 1.83 -3.70 -18.39
C ILE A 216 0.90 -2.64 -17.82
N THR A 217 0.30 -1.83 -18.69
CA THR A 217 -0.63 -0.76 -18.29
C THR A 217 -1.95 -0.89 -19.04
N THR A 218 -2.95 -0.09 -18.69
CA THR A 218 -4.21 -0.02 -19.44
C THR A 218 -4.06 0.89 -20.67
N GLN A 219 -4.76 0.59 -21.77
CA GLN A 219 -4.56 1.28 -23.05
C GLN A 219 -4.90 2.77 -23.04
N HIS A 220 -5.68 3.24 -22.07
CA HIS A 220 -6.15 4.62 -21.97
C HIS A 220 -5.02 5.67 -22.01
N TRP A 221 -3.81 5.32 -21.60
CA TRP A 221 -2.70 6.27 -21.45
C TRP A 221 -2.01 6.70 -22.75
N GLN A 222 -2.11 5.93 -23.84
CA GLN A 222 -1.35 6.21 -25.07
C GLN A 222 -1.76 7.50 -25.78
N GLU A 223 -3.03 7.92 -25.69
CA GLU A 223 -3.53 9.10 -26.41
C GLU A 223 -3.08 10.43 -25.75
N SER A 224 -2.84 10.44 -24.43
CA SER A 224 -2.38 11.64 -23.71
C SER A 224 -0.95 12.06 -24.08
N ARG A 225 -0.09 11.11 -24.46
CA ARG A 225 1.33 11.36 -24.82
C ARG A 225 1.49 12.21 -26.09
N TYR A 226 0.51 12.23 -26.99
CA TYR A 226 0.66 12.88 -28.29
C TYR A 226 0.37 14.39 -28.27
N GLU A 227 -0.26 14.93 -27.22
CA GLU A 227 -0.61 16.36 -27.18
C GLU A 227 0.46 17.24 -26.51
N THR A 228 1.32 16.68 -25.65
CA THR A 228 2.46 17.40 -25.08
C THR A 228 3.67 17.28 -26.02
N THR A 229 3.76 18.18 -27.00
CA THR A 229 4.91 18.31 -27.92
C THR A 229 6.20 18.81 -27.26
N SER A 230 6.27 18.88 -25.92
CA SER A 230 7.51 19.14 -25.22
C SER A 230 8.30 17.83 -25.13
N ASP A 231 9.48 17.80 -25.74
CA ASP A 231 10.50 16.73 -25.69
C ASP A 231 10.99 16.37 -24.25
N THR A 232 10.30 16.81 -23.21
CA THR A 232 10.54 16.37 -21.85
C THR A 232 9.89 15.00 -21.70
N GLU A 233 10.72 13.96 -21.58
CA GLU A 233 10.38 12.55 -21.27
C GLU A 233 9.54 12.35 -19.97
N ASP A 234 9.00 13.43 -19.42
CA ASP A 234 8.32 13.59 -18.14
C ASP A 234 6.81 13.32 -18.25
N ALA A 235 6.39 12.37 -19.07
CA ALA A 235 5.00 11.89 -19.10
C ALA A 235 4.73 11.02 -17.85
N TYR A 236 4.73 11.67 -16.69
CA TYR A 236 4.56 11.06 -15.37
C TYR A 236 3.08 10.71 -15.12
N SER A 237 2.66 9.56 -15.61
CA SER A 237 1.71 8.68 -14.89
C SER A 237 1.57 7.40 -15.69
N GLU A 238 2.35 6.40 -15.28
CA GLU A 238 2.22 5.07 -15.83
C GLU A 238 1.84 4.15 -14.67
N GLU A 239 0.54 4.03 -14.44
CA GLU A 239 -0.03 3.00 -13.58
C GLU A 239 0.12 1.64 -14.26
N GLY A 240 0.42 0.57 -13.53
CA GLY A 240 0.60 -0.71 -14.18
C GLY A 240 1.01 -1.87 -13.30
N MET A 241 1.19 -3.02 -13.93
CA MET A 241 1.74 -4.22 -13.31
C MET A 241 3.13 -4.52 -13.86
N PHE A 242 4.03 -4.90 -12.96
CA PHE A 242 5.38 -5.33 -13.27
C PHE A 242 5.47 -6.85 -13.21
N LEU A 243 5.87 -7.45 -14.32
CA LEU A 243 5.87 -8.89 -14.50
C LEU A 243 7.23 -9.37 -14.98
N ALA A 244 7.73 -10.46 -14.41
CA ALA A 244 8.85 -11.21 -14.96
C ALA A 244 8.37 -12.56 -15.51
N ILE A 245 8.93 -13.04 -16.62
CA ILE A 245 8.61 -14.37 -17.17
C ILE A 245 9.86 -15.22 -17.19
N ARG A 246 9.78 -16.43 -16.59
CA ARG A 246 10.86 -17.43 -16.57
C ARG A 246 10.54 -18.62 -17.47
N GLU A 247 11.53 -19.16 -18.15
CA GLU A 247 11.45 -20.52 -18.71
C GLU A 247 11.90 -21.55 -17.67
N ASN A 248 11.00 -22.38 -17.16
CA ASN A 248 11.33 -23.41 -16.17
C ASN A 248 12.15 -24.57 -16.77
N LEU A 249 12.50 -25.56 -15.93
CA LEU A 249 13.31 -26.71 -16.35
C LEU A 249 12.61 -27.60 -17.39
N ASP A 250 11.28 -27.56 -17.45
CA ASP A 250 10.48 -28.32 -18.42
C ASP A 250 10.33 -27.58 -19.76
N GLY A 251 10.91 -26.39 -19.89
CA GLY A 251 10.77 -25.53 -21.07
C GLY A 251 9.44 -24.78 -21.15
N ARG A 252 8.64 -24.76 -20.06
CA ARG A 252 7.41 -23.97 -19.97
C ARG A 252 7.69 -22.59 -19.41
N PHE A 253 6.90 -21.61 -19.84
CA PHE A 253 7.02 -20.23 -19.35
C PHE A 253 6.10 -20.00 -18.15
N GLU A 254 6.61 -19.25 -17.17
CA GLU A 254 5.94 -18.94 -15.90
C GLU A 254 5.99 -17.42 -15.66
N PRO A 255 4.85 -16.71 -15.69
CA PRO A 255 4.75 -15.29 -15.34
C PRO A 255 4.73 -15.13 -13.80
N ILE A 256 5.55 -14.21 -13.30
CA ILE A 256 5.79 -13.94 -11.89
C ILE A 256 5.57 -12.45 -11.64
N LEU A 257 4.61 -12.13 -10.76
CA LEU A 257 4.34 -10.76 -10.32
C LEU A 257 5.54 -10.23 -9.52
N LEU A 258 6.00 -9.02 -9.86
CA LEU A 258 6.99 -8.29 -9.08
C LEU A 258 6.30 -7.29 -8.15
N ALA A 259 5.50 -6.42 -8.75
CA ALA A 259 4.72 -5.39 -8.10
C ALA A 259 3.55 -5.00 -9.02
N SER A 260 2.55 -4.34 -8.46
CA SER A 260 1.49 -3.69 -9.23
C SER A 260 1.23 -2.30 -8.67
N ALA A 261 0.64 -1.46 -9.52
CA ALA A 261 0.55 -0.03 -9.39
C ALA A 261 -0.71 0.55 -10.05
N TRP A 262 -1.88 -0.07 -9.86
CA TRP A 262 -3.14 0.40 -10.46
C TRP A 262 -3.67 1.64 -9.69
N SER A 263 -4.19 2.66 -10.39
CA SER A 263 -4.64 4.00 -9.91
C SER A 263 -3.56 4.94 -9.41
N LYS A 264 -3.55 6.15 -9.97
CA LYS A 264 -2.95 7.42 -9.50
C LYS A 264 -1.50 7.33 -9.05
N ASN A 265 -0.84 6.26 -9.47
CA ASN A 265 0.51 5.94 -9.12
C ASN A 265 1.38 6.12 -10.35
N THR A 266 2.49 6.84 -10.16
CA THR A 266 3.58 6.90 -11.11
C THR A 266 4.43 5.66 -10.90
N SER A 267 4.40 4.74 -11.84
CA SER A 267 5.22 3.53 -11.75
C SER A 267 5.98 3.27 -13.03
N HIS A 268 7.23 2.84 -12.92
CA HIS A 268 8.02 2.49 -14.10
C HIS A 268 9.25 1.66 -13.75
N VAL A 269 9.73 0.90 -14.73
CA VAL A 269 11.02 0.22 -14.64
C VAL A 269 12.12 1.25 -14.88
N ARG A 270 12.91 1.54 -13.85
CA ARG A 270 14.05 2.47 -13.92
C ARG A 270 15.27 1.83 -14.54
N ALA A 271 15.57 0.58 -14.15
CA ALA A 271 16.74 -0.13 -14.62
C ALA A 271 16.56 -1.64 -14.54
N VAL A 272 17.32 -2.35 -15.36
CA VAL A 272 17.52 -3.80 -15.23
C VAL A 272 19.00 -4.10 -15.52
N GLY A 273 19.68 -4.75 -14.59
CA GLY A 273 21.11 -5.04 -14.68
C GLY A 273 21.66 -5.62 -13.38
N ASP A 274 22.87 -6.16 -13.38
CA ASP A 274 23.59 -6.69 -12.20
C ASP A 274 24.22 -5.55 -11.38
N HIS A 275 23.38 -4.89 -10.60
CA HIS A 275 23.68 -3.72 -9.79
C HIS A 275 24.47 -4.05 -8.53
N ASN A 276 24.36 -5.26 -7.96
CA ASN A 276 25.15 -5.70 -6.82
C ASN A 276 26.40 -6.54 -7.20
N GLN A 277 26.63 -6.78 -8.49
CA GLN A 277 27.79 -7.48 -9.04
C GLN A 277 27.91 -8.95 -8.58
N ASN A 278 26.79 -9.61 -8.30
CA ASN A 278 26.76 -11.04 -7.95
C ASN A 278 26.50 -11.97 -9.14
N GLY A 279 26.31 -11.41 -10.34
CA GLY A 279 26.04 -12.14 -11.58
C GLY A 279 24.56 -12.39 -11.86
N ILE A 280 23.63 -11.98 -10.99
CA ILE A 280 22.18 -12.10 -11.14
C ILE A 280 21.61 -10.68 -11.31
N PRO A 281 21.08 -10.32 -12.50
CA PRO A 281 20.49 -9.00 -12.70
C PRO A 281 19.30 -8.71 -11.79
N GLU A 282 19.24 -7.50 -11.26
CA GLU A 282 18.11 -6.98 -10.51
C GLU A 282 17.19 -6.13 -11.39
N ILE A 283 15.93 -6.04 -10.97
CA ILE A 283 14.90 -5.22 -11.60
C ILE A 283 14.62 -4.05 -10.66
N VAL A 284 14.87 -2.83 -11.13
CA VAL A 284 14.62 -1.62 -10.33
C VAL A 284 13.36 -0.95 -10.79
N ILE A 285 12.39 -0.87 -9.88
CA ILE A 285 11.05 -0.36 -10.09
C ILE A 285 10.88 0.88 -9.22
N TYR A 286 10.37 1.95 -9.81
CA TYR A 286 9.84 3.07 -9.04
C TYR A 286 8.33 2.87 -8.88
N LEU A 287 7.83 2.93 -7.64
CA LEU A 287 6.40 2.95 -7.32
C LEU A 287 6.09 4.21 -6.52
N GLY A 288 5.50 5.21 -7.16
CA GLY A 288 5.11 6.45 -6.53
C GLY A 288 3.64 6.77 -6.69
N TYR A 289 3.17 7.70 -5.87
CA TYR A 289 1.87 8.34 -5.91
C TYR A 289 2.05 9.78 -6.37
N HIS A 290 1.15 10.27 -7.22
CA HIS A 290 1.16 11.63 -7.73
C HIS A 290 -0.16 12.34 -7.39
N SER A 291 -0.12 13.34 -6.50
CA SER A 291 -1.31 14.12 -6.12
C SER A 291 -1.57 15.35 -6.99
N GLY A 292 -0.69 15.62 -7.96
CA GLY A 292 -0.73 16.80 -8.83
C GLY A 292 0.38 17.80 -8.48
N THR A 293 0.64 18.00 -7.19
CA THR A 293 1.69 18.91 -6.69
C THR A 293 2.73 18.23 -5.83
N MET A 294 2.46 17.02 -5.34
CA MET A 294 3.39 16.24 -4.55
C MET A 294 3.52 14.85 -5.15
N CYS A 295 4.76 14.38 -5.14
CA CYS A 295 5.10 13.02 -5.51
C CYS A 295 5.67 12.34 -4.28
N SER A 296 5.38 11.06 -4.15
CA SER A 296 5.99 10.25 -3.12
C SER A 296 6.02 8.81 -3.54
N GLY A 297 7.15 8.14 -3.45
CA GLY A 297 7.28 6.76 -3.88
C GLY A 297 8.45 6.04 -3.27
N ASN A 298 8.61 4.79 -3.67
CA ASN A 298 9.69 3.93 -3.27
C ASN A 298 10.45 3.47 -4.51
N LEU A 299 11.77 3.50 -4.42
CA LEU A 299 12.64 2.83 -5.37
C LEU A 299 12.90 1.40 -4.87
N LEU A 300 12.27 0.43 -5.50
CA LEU A 300 12.33 -0.97 -5.14
C LEU A 300 13.32 -1.72 -6.04
N VAL A 301 14.15 -2.57 -5.46
CA VAL A 301 15.16 -3.36 -6.20
C VAL A 301 14.88 -4.84 -5.98
N TYR A 302 14.42 -5.54 -7.01
CA TYR A 302 14.08 -6.96 -6.92
C TYR A 302 15.18 -7.85 -7.51
N GLU A 303 15.60 -8.86 -6.76
CA GLU A 303 16.51 -9.92 -7.23
C GLU A 303 15.88 -11.30 -7.04
N TRP A 304 16.13 -12.21 -7.99
CA TRP A 304 15.71 -13.59 -7.86
C TRP A 304 16.56 -14.38 -6.85
N ARG A 305 15.92 -14.85 -5.76
CA ARG A 305 16.54 -15.71 -4.74
C ARG A 305 15.58 -16.83 -4.35
N GLN A 306 16.10 -18.05 -4.20
CA GLN A 306 15.35 -19.17 -3.62
C GLN A 306 13.97 -19.41 -4.27
N ASN A 307 13.86 -19.23 -5.58
CA ASN A 307 12.64 -19.37 -6.36
C ASN A 307 11.56 -18.28 -6.12
N MET A 308 11.97 -17.09 -5.70
CA MET A 308 11.12 -15.89 -5.62
C MET A 308 11.93 -14.61 -5.86
N PHE A 309 11.27 -13.50 -6.18
CA PHE A 309 11.92 -12.20 -6.13
C PHE A 309 11.94 -11.67 -4.69
N VAL A 310 13.10 -11.18 -4.26
CA VAL A 310 13.31 -10.54 -2.95
C VAL A 310 13.59 -9.07 -3.20
N GLU A 311 12.87 -8.21 -2.50
CA GLU A 311 13.08 -6.77 -2.53
C GLU A 311 14.30 -6.43 -1.64
N LEU A 312 15.33 -5.82 -2.24
CA LEU A 312 16.67 -5.64 -1.68
C LEU A 312 16.86 -4.29 -0.98
N THR A 313 15.94 -3.33 -1.11
CA THR A 313 16.02 -2.05 -0.41
C THR A 313 15.32 -2.07 0.95
N GLN A 314 14.39 -3.00 1.15
CA GLN A 314 13.42 -3.06 2.24
C GLN A 314 12.72 -1.73 2.47
N ASP A 315 12.25 -1.12 1.38
CA ASP A 315 11.62 0.21 1.36
C ASP A 315 12.52 1.34 1.91
N ALA A 316 13.83 1.12 2.01
CA ALA A 316 14.74 2.10 2.60
C ALA A 316 14.98 3.32 1.68
N ILE A 317 14.68 3.21 0.38
CA ILE A 317 14.86 4.28 -0.59
C ILE A 317 13.51 4.92 -0.91
N TYR A 318 13.08 5.77 0.02
CA TYR A 318 11.91 6.61 -0.14
C TYR A 318 12.26 7.87 -0.94
N ASP A 319 11.37 8.21 -1.86
CA ASP A 319 11.48 9.31 -2.80
C ASP A 319 10.29 10.25 -2.62
N TYR A 320 10.50 11.56 -2.52
CA TYR A 320 9.41 12.55 -2.50
C TYR A 320 9.39 13.41 -3.76
N ASP A 321 10.11 13.03 -4.82
CA ASP A 321 10.14 13.78 -6.06
C ASP A 321 9.85 12.86 -7.26
N CYS A 322 9.01 13.33 -8.18
CA CYS A 322 8.77 12.61 -9.43
C CYS A 322 10.04 12.51 -10.29
N ILE A 323 10.97 13.44 -10.10
CA ILE A 323 12.18 13.58 -10.91
C ILE A 323 13.41 13.01 -10.18
N SER A 324 13.22 12.06 -9.25
CA SER A 324 14.40 11.45 -8.65
C SER A 324 15.21 10.68 -9.68
N ASN A 325 16.51 10.80 -9.52
CA ASN A 325 17.47 10.03 -10.28
C ASN A 325 18.15 9.06 -9.32
N ALA A 326 18.25 7.81 -9.73
CA ALA A 326 19.09 6.83 -9.08
C ALA A 326 20.24 6.49 -10.04
N SER A 327 21.48 6.56 -9.55
CA SER A 327 22.64 6.08 -10.29
C SER A 327 23.30 4.95 -9.54
N TYR A 328 23.81 3.97 -10.27
CA TYR A 328 24.47 2.79 -9.71
C TYR A 328 25.98 2.99 -9.79
N THR A 329 26.65 2.84 -8.66
CA THR A 329 28.08 3.14 -8.52
C THR A 329 28.75 2.14 -7.59
N VAL A 330 30.05 2.34 -7.33
CA VAL A 330 30.81 1.59 -6.33
C VAL A 330 31.34 2.57 -5.30
N VAL A 331 30.97 2.37 -4.03
CA VAL A 331 31.43 3.16 -2.89
C VAL A 331 32.21 2.26 -1.96
N ASP A 332 33.46 2.65 -1.68
CA ASP A 332 34.36 1.91 -0.79
C ASP A 332 34.52 0.42 -1.19
N GLY A 333 34.54 0.16 -2.51
CA GLY A 333 34.67 -1.16 -3.09
C GLY A 333 33.39 -2.01 -3.09
N ARG A 334 32.26 -1.45 -2.63
CA ARG A 334 30.96 -2.12 -2.60
C ARG A 334 30.01 -1.48 -3.61
N PRO A 335 29.17 -2.26 -4.29
CA PRO A 335 28.10 -1.71 -5.11
C PRO A 335 27.19 -0.82 -4.26
N ALA A 336 26.71 0.28 -4.85
CA ALA A 336 25.88 1.24 -4.15
C ALA A 336 24.91 1.94 -5.11
N ILE A 337 23.80 2.41 -4.55
CA ILE A 337 22.80 3.25 -5.20
C ILE A 337 23.00 4.67 -4.69
N GLN A 338 23.31 5.59 -5.60
CA GLN A 338 23.27 7.02 -5.34
C GLN A 338 21.90 7.55 -5.73
N HIS A 339 21.12 7.95 -4.74
CA HIS A 339 19.80 8.52 -4.93
C HIS A 339 19.88 10.05 -4.80
N PHE A 340 19.45 10.73 -5.86
CA PHE A 340 19.44 12.18 -5.95
C PHE A 340 18.02 12.65 -5.67
N PHE A 341 17.89 13.36 -4.56
CA PHE A 341 16.61 13.82 -4.07
C PHE A 341 16.48 15.31 -4.36
N ASN A 342 15.64 15.67 -5.34
CA ASN A 342 15.49 17.02 -5.87
C ASN A 342 16.84 17.78 -6.03
N MET A 343 16.82 19.10 -6.24
CA MET A 343 18.06 19.88 -6.37
C MET A 343 18.63 20.39 -5.04
N TRP A 344 17.93 20.17 -3.93
CA TRP A 344 18.22 20.80 -2.64
C TRP A 344 18.83 19.83 -1.63
N MET A 345 18.47 18.55 -1.69
CA MET A 345 19.06 17.55 -0.79
C MET A 345 20.38 17.01 -1.32
N PRO A 346 21.28 16.63 -0.40
CA PRO A 346 22.50 15.93 -0.77
C PRO A 346 22.21 14.54 -1.34
N VAL A 347 23.12 14.04 -2.17
CA VAL A 347 23.04 12.70 -2.75
C VAL A 347 23.17 11.67 -1.64
N MET A 348 22.18 10.78 -1.54
CA MET A 348 22.21 9.67 -0.58
C MET A 348 22.88 8.46 -1.20
N VAL A 349 23.74 7.81 -0.43
CA VAL A 349 24.39 6.56 -0.83
C VAL A 349 23.80 5.42 -0.01
N PHE A 350 23.23 4.45 -0.71
CA PHE A 350 22.81 3.16 -0.17
C PHE A 350 23.79 2.09 -0.64
N ALA A 351 24.62 1.58 0.25
CA ALA A 351 25.64 0.59 -0.09
C ALA A 351 25.14 -0.84 0.17
N TRP A 352 25.56 -1.75 -0.71
CA TRP A 352 25.33 -3.17 -0.57
C TRP A 352 26.09 -3.72 0.63
N ASN A 353 25.38 -4.39 1.55
CA ASN A 353 25.99 -5.05 2.71
C ASN A 353 26.19 -6.56 2.55
N GLY A 354 25.85 -7.12 1.37
CA GLY A 354 25.84 -8.55 1.10
C GLY A 354 24.43 -9.18 1.08
N GLU A 355 23.42 -8.49 1.61
CA GLU A 355 22.04 -8.98 1.71
C GLU A 355 21.02 -7.97 1.20
N VAL A 356 21.18 -6.69 1.55
CA VAL A 356 20.30 -5.56 1.22
C VAL A 356 21.10 -4.27 1.00
N TYR A 357 20.52 -3.30 0.31
CA TYR A 357 21.03 -1.93 0.22
C TYR A 357 20.66 -1.16 1.49
N ARG A 358 21.65 -0.60 2.18
CA ARG A 358 21.46 0.20 3.41
C ARG A 358 22.07 1.57 3.24
N PHE A 359 21.40 2.58 3.80
CA PHE A 359 21.94 3.93 3.86
C PHE A 359 23.34 3.91 4.52
N GLU A 360 24.32 4.51 3.84
CA GLU A 360 25.71 4.58 4.31
C GLU A 360 26.13 6.03 4.63
N LYS A 361 25.93 6.95 3.68
CA LYS A 361 26.38 8.35 3.82
C LYS A 361 25.69 9.27 2.83
N PHE A 362 25.88 10.57 3.04
CA PHE A 362 25.64 11.59 2.02
C PHE A 362 26.93 11.92 1.28
N VAL A 363 26.83 12.25 -0.01
CA VAL A 363 27.95 12.72 -0.85
C VAL A 363 27.83 14.22 -1.07
N ASP A 364 28.97 14.91 -1.01
CA ASP A 364 29.11 16.37 -1.21
C ASP A 364 28.17 17.24 -0.36
N ALA A 365 27.78 16.70 0.80
CA ALA A 365 26.89 17.36 1.74
C ALA A 365 27.69 18.19 2.74
N THR A 366 27.30 19.46 2.92
CA THR A 366 27.70 20.19 4.12
C THR A 366 27.05 19.54 5.34
N PRO A 367 27.63 19.66 6.55
CA PRO A 367 27.00 19.19 7.79
C PRO A 367 25.54 19.61 7.93
N PHE A 368 25.20 20.80 7.41
CA PHE A 368 23.85 21.33 7.40
C PHE A 368 22.92 20.56 6.47
N LYS A 369 23.34 20.32 5.22
CA LYS A 369 22.60 19.52 4.27
C LYS A 369 22.44 18.07 4.74
N GLU A 370 23.47 17.49 5.37
CA GLU A 370 23.38 16.17 6.02
C GLU A 370 22.27 16.18 7.08
N TRP A 371 22.25 17.17 7.97
CA TRP A 371 21.25 17.29 9.03
C TRP A 371 19.83 17.49 8.50
N LEU A 372 19.64 18.35 7.48
CA LEU A 372 18.35 18.57 6.83
C LEU A 372 17.83 17.28 6.20
N ALA A 373 18.65 16.59 5.42
CA ALA A 373 18.24 15.34 4.76
C ALA A 373 17.89 14.27 5.79
N LEU A 374 18.72 14.07 6.80
CA LEU A 374 18.51 13.10 7.86
C LEU A 374 17.20 13.34 8.63
N ARG A 375 16.87 14.61 8.90
CA ARG A 375 15.59 14.99 9.56
C ARG A 375 14.36 14.49 8.82
N HIS A 376 14.40 14.38 7.48
CA HIS A 376 13.28 13.86 6.70
C HIS A 376 13.10 12.35 6.82
N TYR A 377 14.13 11.59 7.20
CA TYR A 377 14.10 10.11 7.27
C TYR A 377 13.74 9.54 8.67
N GLU A 378 13.20 10.38 9.57
CA GLU A 378 12.68 10.04 10.92
C GLU A 378 13.62 9.25 11.89
N ASN A 379 14.84 8.84 11.48
CA ASN A 379 15.70 7.88 12.20
C ASN A 379 17.07 8.44 12.67
N ILE A 380 17.09 9.65 13.23
CA ILE A 380 18.37 10.36 13.49
C ILE A 380 18.77 10.45 14.96
N PHE A 381 17.99 9.84 15.84
CA PHE A 381 18.28 9.83 17.26
C PHE A 381 19.67 9.22 17.52
N GLY A 382 20.53 9.98 18.21
CA GLY A 382 21.91 9.60 18.50
C GLY A 382 22.97 10.08 17.50
N GLN A 383 22.58 10.62 16.34
CA GLN A 383 23.49 11.32 15.42
C GLN A 383 23.25 12.83 15.37
N GLU A 384 22.04 13.28 15.67
CA GLU A 384 21.65 14.69 15.54
C GLU A 384 22.58 15.62 16.36
N SER A 385 22.91 15.28 17.60
CA SER A 385 23.80 16.10 18.45
C SER A 385 25.20 16.25 17.86
N LYS A 386 25.74 15.21 17.21
CA LYS A 386 27.05 15.24 16.54
C LYS A 386 27.02 16.11 15.30
N LEU A 387 25.95 16.03 14.52
CA LEU A 387 25.75 16.84 13.32
C LEU A 387 25.56 18.31 13.67
N ILE A 388 24.70 18.63 14.64
CA ILE A 388 24.51 20.00 15.09
C ILE A 388 25.83 20.60 15.61
N LYS A 389 26.64 19.85 16.37
CA LYS A 389 27.99 20.31 16.75
C LYS A 389 28.88 20.59 15.55
N LYS A 390 28.91 19.67 14.57
CA LYS A 390 29.68 19.82 13.33
C LYS A 390 29.25 21.09 12.60
N ILE A 391 27.95 21.36 12.51
CA ILE A 391 27.37 22.59 11.94
C ILE A 391 27.79 23.82 12.76
N LEU A 392 27.64 23.80 14.09
CA LEU A 392 28.02 24.86 15.03
C LEU A 392 29.50 25.26 14.94
N THR A 393 30.36 24.32 14.56
CA THR A 393 31.79 24.56 14.34
C THR A 393 32.18 24.75 12.88
N SER A 394 31.24 24.55 11.95
CA SER A 394 31.46 24.73 10.52
C SER A 394 31.40 26.22 10.15
N GLY A 395 31.99 26.58 9.01
CA GLY A 395 31.81 27.92 8.44
C GLY A 395 30.40 28.20 7.91
N ASP A 396 29.54 27.18 7.81
CA ASP A 396 28.27 27.24 7.10
C ASP A 396 27.24 28.15 7.80
N ILE A 397 27.33 28.25 9.12
CA ILE A 397 26.40 29.03 9.95
C ILE A 397 26.34 30.50 9.60
N SER A 398 27.47 31.07 9.16
CA SER A 398 27.54 32.49 8.80
C SER A 398 26.61 32.86 7.64
N ARG A 399 26.18 31.87 6.83
CA ARG A 399 25.28 32.06 5.69
C ARG A 399 23.79 31.99 6.07
N MET A 400 23.46 31.43 7.23
CA MET A 400 22.09 31.12 7.65
C MET A 400 21.41 32.26 8.43
N GLY A 401 22.02 33.44 8.49
CA GLY A 401 21.55 34.55 9.31
C GLY A 401 21.98 34.47 10.78
N PRO A 402 21.95 35.60 11.52
CA PRO A 402 22.45 35.68 12.89
C PRO A 402 21.65 34.84 13.89
N GLY A 403 20.34 34.62 13.68
CA GLY A 403 19.48 33.90 14.62
C GLY A 403 19.58 32.37 14.51
N TYR A 404 20.00 31.84 13.36
CA TYR A 404 20.09 30.39 13.12
C TYR A 404 21.08 29.63 14.02
N PRO A 405 22.30 30.13 14.31
CA PRO A 405 23.17 29.49 15.29
C PRO A 405 22.53 29.36 16.67
N ASP A 406 21.71 30.33 17.10
CA ASP A 406 21.01 30.27 18.38
C ASP A 406 19.86 29.24 18.36
N TYR A 407 19.16 29.10 17.23
CA TYR A 407 18.23 27.99 16.99
C TYR A 407 18.93 26.63 17.10
N LEU A 408 20.07 26.44 16.43
CA LEU A 408 20.83 25.19 16.49
C LEU A 408 21.36 24.90 17.90
N ARG A 409 21.77 25.91 18.66
CA ARG A 409 22.16 25.76 20.07
C ARG A 409 20.98 25.35 20.96
N LEU A 410 19.80 25.92 20.72
CA LEU A 410 18.56 25.52 21.40
C LEU A 410 18.26 24.05 21.08
N ARG A 411 18.22 23.67 19.80
CA ARG A 411 17.99 22.27 19.40
C ARG A 411 19.05 21.33 19.95
N LEU A 412 20.33 21.70 19.96
CA LEU A 412 21.38 20.88 20.58
C LEU A 412 21.10 20.62 22.06
N GLY A 413 20.67 21.65 22.80
CA GLY A 413 20.25 21.51 24.18
C GLY A 413 19.08 20.54 24.37
N ILE A 414 18.08 20.61 23.47
CA ILE A 414 16.92 19.69 23.46
C ILE A 414 17.37 18.26 23.12
N VAL A 415 18.16 18.06 22.07
CA VAL A 415 18.66 16.75 21.66
C VAL A 415 19.48 16.10 22.78
N TYR A 416 20.32 16.86 23.49
CA TYR A 416 21.00 16.32 24.66
C TYR A 416 20.04 15.86 25.76
N ALA A 417 18.94 16.57 25.97
CA ALA A 417 17.95 16.15 26.94
C ALA A 417 17.24 14.86 26.50
N LEU A 418 16.90 14.74 25.21
CA LEU A 418 16.33 13.53 24.60
C LEU A 418 17.30 12.33 24.66
N GLU A 419 18.60 12.58 24.53
CA GLU A 419 19.67 11.57 24.68
C GLU A 419 19.99 11.25 26.15
N GLY A 420 19.24 11.78 27.13
CA GLY A 420 19.47 11.57 28.57
C GLY A 420 20.70 12.29 29.14
N GLN A 421 21.34 13.18 28.38
CA GLN A 421 22.54 13.93 28.77
C GLN A 421 22.18 15.24 29.50
N TYR A 422 21.49 15.13 30.64
CA TYR A 422 20.98 16.28 31.40
C TYR A 422 22.03 17.38 31.67
N PRO A 423 23.25 17.09 32.17
CA PRO A 423 24.25 18.13 32.39
C PRO A 423 24.68 18.87 31.11
N ALA A 424 24.77 18.14 29.99
CA ALA A 424 25.15 18.71 28.69
C ALA A 424 24.03 19.60 28.14
N SER A 425 22.77 19.17 28.27
CA SER A 425 21.59 19.97 27.93
C SER A 425 21.55 21.29 28.70
N VAL A 426 21.62 21.22 30.04
CA VAL A 426 21.60 22.41 30.91
C VAL A 426 22.76 23.34 30.59
N SER A 427 23.96 22.80 30.37
CA SER A 427 25.13 23.62 30.01
C SER A 427 24.94 24.32 28.67
N ALA A 428 24.48 23.62 27.64
CA ALA A 428 24.27 24.18 26.30
C ALA A 428 23.21 25.28 26.30
N LEU A 429 22.09 25.06 26.99
CA LEU A 429 21.00 26.04 27.08
C LEU A 429 21.40 27.26 27.93
N LYS A 430 22.11 27.08 29.04
CA LYS A 430 22.66 28.21 29.81
C LYS A 430 23.67 29.03 29.00
N GLN A 431 24.49 28.36 28.19
CA GLN A 431 25.43 29.04 27.31
C GLN A 431 24.69 29.90 26.28
N LEU A 432 23.65 29.36 25.63
CA LEU A 432 22.78 30.11 24.72
C LEU A 432 22.17 31.35 25.40
N ILE A 433 21.63 31.21 26.61
CA ILE A 433 21.03 32.31 27.37
C ILE A 433 22.07 33.39 27.72
N SER A 434 23.26 32.97 28.19
CA SER A 434 24.30 33.90 28.64
C SER A 434 25.07 34.60 27.53
N SER A 435 25.08 34.01 26.32
CA SER A 435 25.89 34.46 25.19
C SER A 435 25.20 34.14 23.86
N PRO A 436 24.00 34.71 23.60
CA PRO A 436 23.35 34.56 22.30
C PRO A 436 24.21 35.17 21.20
N GLN A 437 24.14 34.57 20.02
CA GLN A 437 24.80 35.09 18.82
C GLN A 437 23.98 36.23 18.20
N ASP A 438 22.66 36.15 18.23
CA ASP A 438 21.75 37.23 17.85
C ASP A 438 21.30 38.00 19.09
N ILE A 439 21.96 39.12 19.37
CA ILE A 439 21.60 39.99 20.50
C ILE A 439 20.34 40.81 20.24
N GLU A 440 19.90 40.93 18.99
CA GLU A 440 18.72 41.73 18.62
C GLU A 440 17.43 40.91 18.74
N ARG A 441 17.51 39.58 18.57
CA ARG A 441 16.39 38.64 18.63
C ARG A 441 16.54 37.69 19.82
N ASP A 442 15.76 37.91 20.88
CA ASP A 442 15.82 37.10 22.10
C ASP A 442 14.89 35.87 22.10
N ILE A 443 14.34 35.49 20.94
CA ILE A 443 13.39 34.37 20.82
C ILE A 443 13.98 33.05 21.32
N PHE A 444 15.14 32.63 20.82
CA PHE A 444 15.75 31.35 21.21
C PHE A 444 16.28 31.34 22.65
N PRO A 445 16.92 32.42 23.15
CA PRO A 445 17.20 32.56 24.58
C PRO A 445 15.96 32.42 25.46
N ARG A 446 14.84 33.07 25.12
CA ARG A 446 13.59 32.95 25.89
C ARG A 446 13.01 31.54 25.86
N LEU A 447 13.07 30.86 24.71
CA LEU A 447 12.66 29.45 24.62
C LEU A 447 13.58 28.56 25.46
N ALA A 448 14.88 28.80 25.48
CA ALA A 448 15.83 28.10 26.34
C ALA A 448 15.57 28.36 27.83
N GLU A 449 15.26 29.60 28.21
CA GLU A 449 14.85 29.95 29.58
C GLU A 449 13.60 29.19 29.98
N ARG A 450 12.57 29.19 29.12
CA ARG A 450 11.32 28.45 29.36
C ARG A 450 11.56 26.94 29.45
N PHE A 451 12.42 26.40 28.59
CA PHE A 451 12.79 24.99 28.64
C PHE A 451 13.46 24.65 29.98
N LEU A 452 14.46 25.42 30.42
CA LEU A 452 15.14 25.20 31.71
C LEU A 452 14.26 25.52 32.93
N GLU A 453 13.25 26.38 32.78
CA GLU A 453 12.23 26.60 33.80
C GLU A 453 11.46 25.32 34.09
N LEU A 454 11.17 24.53 33.06
CA LEU A 454 10.38 23.30 33.15
C LEU A 454 11.25 22.04 33.32
N TYR A 455 12.45 22.00 32.73
CA TYR A 455 13.38 20.86 32.74
C TYR A 455 14.28 20.86 33.99
N LYS A 456 13.76 20.43 35.15
CA LYS A 456 14.52 20.40 36.41
C LYS A 456 15.30 19.11 36.60
N GLU A 457 14.80 18.00 36.07
CA GLU A 457 15.42 16.68 36.07
C GLU A 457 15.17 15.95 34.73
N PRO A 458 15.88 14.85 34.41
CA PRO A 458 15.71 14.14 33.13
C PRO A 458 14.26 13.77 32.79
N SER A 459 13.49 13.40 33.81
CA SER A 459 12.07 13.05 33.75
C SER A 459 11.14 14.23 33.40
N ASP A 460 11.62 15.47 33.37
CA ASP A 460 10.82 16.63 33.00
C ASP A 460 10.88 16.97 31.50
N ILE A 461 11.60 16.18 30.70
CA ILE A 461 11.84 16.43 29.27
C ILE A 461 10.54 16.66 28.50
N TYR A 462 9.53 15.86 28.82
CA TYR A 462 8.20 15.94 28.26
C TYR A 462 7.55 17.31 28.49
N MET A 463 7.44 17.72 29.75
CA MET A 463 6.86 19.01 30.14
C MET A 463 7.61 20.17 29.51
N ALA A 464 8.94 20.09 29.47
CA ALA A 464 9.77 21.13 28.89
C ALA A 464 9.53 21.29 27.38
N CYS A 465 9.47 20.17 26.65
CA CYS A 465 9.14 20.14 25.23
C CYS A 465 7.75 20.70 24.93
N THR A 466 6.72 20.22 25.63
CA THR A 466 5.34 20.71 25.47
C THR A 466 5.22 22.18 25.85
N GLY A 467 5.95 22.63 26.88
CA GLY A 467 5.95 24.01 27.33
C GLY A 467 6.54 25.00 26.34
N ILE A 468 7.67 24.66 25.68
CA ILE A 468 8.23 25.52 24.62
C ILE A 468 7.37 25.48 23.35
N GLN A 469 6.78 24.33 23.01
CA GLN A 469 5.89 24.20 21.87
C GLN A 469 4.64 25.06 22.05
N ARG A 470 4.02 25.01 23.23
CA ARG A 470 2.91 25.88 23.59
C ARG A 470 3.30 27.36 23.55
N MET A 471 4.50 27.72 24.01
CA MET A 471 4.99 29.11 23.93
C MET A 471 5.11 29.60 22.47
N LEU A 472 5.53 28.73 21.54
CA LEU A 472 5.55 29.05 20.10
C LEU A 472 4.14 29.23 19.54
N MET A 473 3.19 28.37 19.93
CA MET A 473 1.79 28.41 19.45
C MET A 473 0.98 29.56 20.05
N ASP A 474 1.16 29.88 21.34
CA ASP A 474 0.43 30.91 22.08
C ASP A 474 0.98 32.33 21.81
N GLY A 475 2.19 32.43 21.26
CA GLY A 475 2.85 33.69 20.95
C GLY A 475 2.08 34.47 19.89
N LYS A 476 1.10 35.30 20.28
CA LYS A 476 0.33 36.21 19.40
C LYS A 476 1.16 37.16 18.52
N ASN A 477 2.46 37.23 18.73
CA ASN A 477 3.42 38.06 17.98
C ASN A 477 4.39 37.25 17.11
N LEU A 478 4.38 35.92 17.19
CA LEU A 478 4.97 35.07 16.17
C LEU A 478 3.84 34.72 15.22
N PRO A 479 3.98 34.94 13.89
CA PRO A 479 2.97 34.52 12.95
C PRO A 479 2.59 33.07 13.25
N PRO A 480 1.30 32.72 13.44
CA PRO A 480 0.88 31.41 13.96
C PRO A 480 1.32 30.19 13.13
N ASN A 481 2.02 30.43 12.02
CA ASN A 481 2.61 29.43 11.15
C ASN A 481 4.13 29.61 10.96
N VAL A 482 4.93 30.20 11.86
CA VAL A 482 6.40 30.26 11.62
C VAL A 482 6.97 28.86 11.29
N MET A 483 6.39 27.79 11.86
CA MET A 483 6.73 26.39 11.56
C MET A 483 6.37 25.90 10.15
N TYR A 484 5.47 26.56 9.43
CA TYR A 484 5.03 26.17 8.08
C TYR A 484 4.98 27.34 7.09
N THR A 485 5.50 28.50 7.47
CA THR A 485 5.40 29.70 6.67
C THR A 485 6.51 29.70 5.65
N GLU A 486 6.13 29.74 4.38
CA GLU A 486 7.03 30.05 3.29
C GLU A 486 7.24 31.56 3.14
N ASP A 487 6.65 32.38 4.04
CA ASP A 487 6.81 33.84 4.02
C ASP A 487 8.26 34.26 4.32
N PRO A 488 8.98 34.81 3.32
CA PRO A 488 10.36 35.24 3.49
C PRO A 488 10.53 36.34 4.55
N GLU A 489 9.51 37.17 4.78
CA GLU A 489 9.57 38.27 5.74
C GLU A 489 9.56 37.74 7.17
N THR A 490 8.68 36.80 7.49
CA THR A 490 8.68 36.09 8.78
C THR A 490 10.01 35.40 9.08
N LEU A 491 10.61 34.73 8.08
CA LEU A 491 11.92 34.06 8.24
C LEU A 491 13.06 35.06 8.41
N ARG A 492 13.02 36.21 7.72
CA ARG A 492 13.96 37.31 7.92
C ARG A 492 13.81 37.96 9.30
N GLU A 493 12.58 38.15 9.77
CA GLU A 493 12.32 38.68 11.12
C GLU A 493 12.78 37.71 12.20
N THR A 494 12.62 36.40 12.00
CA THR A 494 12.96 35.38 13.00
C THR A 494 14.44 35.03 13.02
N PHE A 495 15.09 34.93 11.86
CA PHE A 495 16.47 34.43 11.74
C PHE A 495 17.47 35.45 11.18
N GLY A 496 16.99 36.55 10.61
CA GLY A 496 17.84 37.48 9.86
C GLY A 496 18.45 36.86 8.60
N ILE A 497 17.71 35.98 7.91
CA ILE A 497 18.12 35.40 6.61
C ILE A 497 17.84 36.44 5.51
N PHE A 498 18.84 36.76 4.68
CA PHE A 498 18.72 37.85 3.69
C PHE A 498 18.91 37.45 2.22
N ASP A 499 19.53 36.31 1.89
CA ASP A 499 20.06 36.11 0.51
C ASP A 499 19.80 34.74 -0.16
N GLU A 500 19.01 33.83 0.42
CA GLU A 500 18.74 32.50 -0.20
C GLU A 500 17.24 32.15 -0.17
N ASN A 501 16.80 31.27 -1.08
CA ASN A 501 15.41 30.84 -1.21
C ASN A 501 14.95 30.27 0.15
N PRO A 502 13.95 30.86 0.83
CA PRO A 502 13.57 30.42 2.17
C PRO A 502 13.09 28.96 2.21
N GLN A 503 12.68 28.42 1.06
CA GLN A 503 12.35 27.00 0.87
C GLN A 503 13.57 26.08 1.11
N ASP A 504 14.80 26.54 0.89
CA ASP A 504 16.04 25.75 1.06
C ASP A 504 16.40 25.55 2.54
N TYR A 505 15.85 26.38 3.43
CA TYR A 505 16.09 26.29 4.88
C TYR A 505 15.01 25.52 5.64
N GLY A 506 14.02 25.01 4.91
CA GLY A 506 12.93 24.20 5.42
C GLY A 506 11.94 25.01 6.24
N THR A 507 10.71 24.52 6.26
CA THR A 507 9.75 24.79 7.32
C THR A 507 10.43 24.62 8.68
N LEU A 508 10.22 25.58 9.59
CA LEU A 508 10.78 25.54 10.94
C LEU A 508 10.35 24.23 11.61
N PHE A 509 11.27 23.27 11.65
CA PHE A 509 10.94 21.96 12.20
C PHE A 509 10.57 22.09 13.68
N PRO A 510 9.63 21.28 14.18
CA PRO A 510 9.27 21.28 15.59
C PRO A 510 10.54 21.17 16.45
N LEU A 511 10.74 22.18 17.32
CA LEU A 511 11.94 22.35 18.14
C LEU A 511 12.11 21.19 19.11
N CYS A 512 10.98 20.71 19.62
CA CYS A 512 10.79 19.38 20.14
C CYS A 512 9.52 18.87 19.47
N SER A 513 9.51 17.65 18.92
CA SER A 513 8.26 17.02 18.46
C SER A 513 7.71 16.26 19.67
N PRO A 514 7.00 16.94 20.60
CA PRO A 514 6.91 16.53 21.99
C PRO A 514 6.32 15.12 22.20
N PRO A 515 5.36 14.65 21.37
CA PRO A 515 4.82 13.30 21.52
C PRO A 515 5.59 12.16 20.86
N ARG A 516 6.53 12.44 19.94
CA ARG A 516 7.28 11.39 19.25
C ARG A 516 8.61 11.08 19.94
N GLU A 517 9.35 12.11 20.34
CA GLU A 517 10.76 11.97 20.71
C GLU A 517 10.99 11.93 22.22
N ALA A 518 10.18 12.65 23.00
CA ALA A 518 10.38 12.84 24.44
C ALA A 518 9.69 11.80 25.32
N PHE A 519 8.69 11.09 24.77
CA PHE A 519 7.91 10.11 25.50
C PHE A 519 8.76 8.94 25.99
N ALA A 520 9.49 8.26 25.10
CA ALA A 520 10.33 7.13 25.49
C ALA A 520 11.43 7.51 26.52
N PRO A 521 12.19 8.61 26.36
CA PRO A 521 13.09 9.08 27.40
C PRO A 521 12.41 9.36 28.74
N LEU A 522 11.19 9.92 28.75
CA LEU A 522 10.41 10.08 29.98
C LEU A 522 10.09 8.73 30.62
N ILE A 523 9.53 7.79 29.85
CA ILE A 523 9.12 6.46 30.36
C ILE A 523 10.31 5.74 31.01
N ASN A 524 11.48 5.77 30.38
CA ASN A 524 12.70 5.15 30.90
C ASN A 524 13.21 5.75 32.23
N THR A 525 12.72 6.91 32.66
CA THR A 525 13.09 7.53 33.95
C THR A 525 12.16 7.13 35.10
N ILE A 526 11.05 6.46 34.80
CA ILE A 526 10.05 6.07 35.78
C ILE A 526 10.43 4.68 36.34
N PRO A 527 10.63 4.52 37.67
CA PRO A 527 10.91 3.20 38.25
C PRO A 527 9.73 2.25 38.09
N ALA A 528 9.97 1.00 37.67
CA ALA A 528 8.93 -0.03 37.54
C ALA A 528 8.14 -0.30 38.83
N THR A 529 8.72 0.03 39.99
CA THR A 529 8.11 -0.13 41.32
C THR A 529 6.97 0.85 41.63
N ILE A 530 6.63 1.78 40.72
CA ILE A 530 5.58 2.77 40.99
C ILE A 530 4.20 2.11 41.02
N PRO A 531 3.43 2.23 42.13
CA PRO A 531 2.14 1.56 42.27
C PRO A 531 1.02 2.11 41.38
N ASP A 532 1.16 3.35 40.90
CA ASP A 532 0.15 4.07 40.14
C ASP A 532 0.81 4.84 38.98
N PHE A 533 1.13 4.10 37.93
CA PHE A 533 1.78 4.61 36.72
C PHE A 533 0.98 5.76 36.04
N PRO A 534 -0.35 5.68 35.87
CA PRO A 534 -1.13 6.79 35.31
C PRO A 534 -1.03 8.10 36.11
N THR A 535 -1.11 8.03 37.45
CA THR A 535 -0.93 9.22 38.29
C THR A 535 0.48 9.79 38.18
N GLU A 536 1.50 8.96 37.96
CA GLU A 536 2.85 9.45 37.73
C GLU A 536 2.97 10.17 36.37
N LEU A 537 2.42 9.61 35.29
CA LEU A 537 2.38 10.26 33.99
C LEU A 537 1.64 11.62 34.03
N GLN A 538 0.54 11.72 34.80
CA GLN A 538 -0.15 13.00 35.04
C GLN A 538 0.74 14.05 35.67
N LYS A 539 1.52 13.69 36.71
CA LYS A 539 2.47 14.62 37.36
C LYS A 539 3.53 15.11 36.38
N ARG A 540 3.83 14.31 35.36
CA ARG A 540 4.79 14.60 34.28
C ARG A 540 4.14 15.27 33.08
N GLY A 541 2.87 15.67 33.17
CA GLY A 541 2.18 16.49 32.17
C GLY A 541 1.46 15.73 31.06
N ILE A 542 1.39 14.40 31.12
CA ILE A 542 0.61 13.58 30.18
C ILE A 542 -0.84 13.49 30.69
N SER A 543 -1.80 13.67 29.80
CA SER A 543 -3.22 13.61 30.15
C SER A 543 -3.66 12.16 30.41
N SER A 544 -4.38 11.91 31.51
CA SER A 544 -4.76 10.54 31.93
C SER A 544 -5.93 9.93 31.22
N ASP A 545 -6.74 10.73 30.53
CA ASP A 545 -7.84 10.27 29.68
C ASP A 545 -7.35 9.44 28.48
N LYS A 546 -6.03 9.26 28.37
CA LYS A 546 -5.35 8.59 27.28
C LYS A 546 -4.41 7.46 27.73
N ILE A 547 -4.56 6.94 28.96
CA ILE A 547 -3.72 5.86 29.49
C ILE A 547 -4.59 4.64 29.78
N TYR A 548 -4.32 3.53 29.11
CA TYR A 548 -5.12 2.32 29.20
C TYR A 548 -4.27 1.16 29.71
N PRO A 549 -4.55 0.60 30.90
CA PRO A 549 -3.86 -0.60 31.37
C PRO A 549 -4.33 -1.81 30.56
N LEU A 550 -3.41 -2.70 30.19
CA LEU A 550 -3.70 -3.94 29.48
C LEU A 550 -2.63 -5.00 29.78
N ASP A 551 -2.97 -6.28 29.71
CA ASP A 551 -2.03 -7.41 29.85
C ASP A 551 -1.64 -7.88 28.44
N ALA A 552 -0.72 -7.16 27.81
CA ALA A 552 -0.36 -7.24 26.39
C ALA A 552 0.18 -8.62 26.01
N ASN A 553 0.88 -9.27 26.95
CA ASN A 553 1.53 -10.56 26.72
C ASN A 553 0.81 -11.73 27.44
N LEU A 554 -0.27 -11.46 28.18
CA LEU A 554 -1.07 -12.41 28.94
C LEU A 554 -0.30 -13.12 30.08
N ASP A 555 0.68 -12.44 30.68
CA ASP A 555 1.47 -12.93 31.81
C ASP A 555 0.88 -12.53 33.19
N GLY A 556 -0.17 -11.72 33.19
CA GLY A 556 -0.85 -11.21 34.39
C GLY A 556 -0.23 -9.96 35.00
N LYS A 557 0.80 -9.36 34.37
CA LYS A 557 1.28 -8.01 34.63
C LYS A 557 0.53 -7.04 33.72
N ASN A 558 0.47 -5.78 34.15
CA ASN A 558 -0.10 -4.73 33.31
C ASN A 558 1.03 -4.08 32.51
N GLU A 559 0.86 -4.01 31.21
CA GLU A 559 1.38 -2.99 30.31
C GLU A 559 0.39 -1.82 30.20
N TRP A 560 0.81 -0.76 29.52
CA TRP A 560 -0.01 0.42 29.30
C TRP A 560 0.05 0.86 27.85
N LEU A 561 -1.11 1.05 27.23
CA LEU A 561 -1.22 1.78 25.99
C LEU A 561 -1.41 3.26 26.34
N VAL A 562 -0.49 4.11 25.89
CA VAL A 562 -0.54 5.54 26.14
C VAL A 562 -0.76 6.26 24.81
N VAL A 563 -1.82 7.03 24.75
CA VAL A 563 -2.17 7.88 23.61
C VAL A 563 -1.81 9.30 23.98
N GLU A 564 -1.05 9.99 23.14
CA GLU A 564 -0.53 11.30 23.53
C GLU A 564 -1.29 12.45 22.87
N ASP A 565 -1.74 12.23 21.64
CA ASP A 565 -2.50 13.14 20.76
C ASP A 565 -3.40 12.32 19.82
N SER A 566 -4.06 12.96 18.85
CA SER A 566 -4.97 12.27 17.92
C SER A 566 -4.33 11.15 17.11
N ASP A 567 -2.99 11.12 17.03
CA ASP A 567 -2.23 10.35 16.06
C ASP A 567 -1.03 9.58 16.65
N LEU A 568 -0.78 9.63 17.96
CA LEU A 568 0.43 9.05 18.57
C LEU A 568 0.13 8.11 19.74
N TRP A 569 0.53 6.86 19.55
CA TRP A 569 0.24 5.73 20.44
C TRP A 569 1.54 5.03 20.80
N HIS A 570 1.71 4.74 22.09
CA HIS A 570 2.89 4.07 22.64
C HIS A 570 2.45 2.86 23.46
N LEU A 571 3.08 1.71 23.23
CA LEU A 571 2.96 0.57 24.13
C LEU A 571 4.08 0.67 25.17
N VAL A 572 3.71 0.71 26.44
CA VAL A 572 4.62 0.83 27.59
C VAL A 572 4.58 -0.47 28.39
N TRP A 573 5.75 -1.02 28.72
CA TRP A 573 5.87 -2.21 29.56
C TRP A 573 6.99 -2.02 30.59
N SER A 574 7.04 -2.88 31.61
CA SER A 574 8.11 -2.88 32.61
C SER A 574 8.97 -4.13 32.50
N ASP A 575 10.29 -4.00 32.59
CA ASP A 575 11.08 -5.03 33.27
C ASP A 575 11.08 -4.75 34.78
N ASP A 576 11.56 -5.70 35.60
CA ASP A 576 11.46 -5.58 37.06
C ASP A 576 12.11 -4.29 37.64
N ASP A 577 12.93 -3.56 36.86
CA ASP A 577 13.67 -2.37 37.28
C ASP A 577 13.26 -1.07 36.55
N SER A 578 12.76 -1.13 35.30
CA SER A 578 12.53 0.02 34.41
C SER A 578 11.29 -0.15 33.53
N PHE A 579 10.65 0.98 33.17
CA PHE A 579 9.68 0.99 32.07
C PHE A 579 10.38 1.21 30.73
N TYR A 580 9.82 0.65 29.68
CA TYR A 580 10.18 0.82 28.28
C TYR A 580 8.94 1.22 27.50
N SER A 581 9.13 1.89 26.37
CA SER A 581 8.05 2.15 25.43
C SER A 581 8.48 1.90 24.01
N ASP A 582 7.58 1.35 23.21
CA ASP A 582 7.72 1.28 21.76
C ASP A 582 6.62 2.12 21.12
N ARG A 583 7.01 2.88 20.10
CA ARG A 583 6.06 3.69 19.34
C ARG A 583 5.31 2.76 18.41
N LEU A 584 3.98 2.80 18.47
CA LEU A 584 3.19 2.11 17.48
C LEU A 584 3.25 2.93 16.18
N PRO A 585 3.63 2.33 15.03
CA PRO A 585 3.74 3.06 13.76
C PRO A 585 2.36 3.37 13.16
N ILE A 586 1.64 4.29 13.80
CA ILE A 586 0.41 4.89 13.28
C ILE A 586 0.83 6.23 12.66
N ASP A 587 0.98 6.30 11.34
CA ASP A 587 1.29 7.56 10.63
C ASP A 587 0.09 8.03 9.80
N TYR A 588 -1.01 8.36 10.48
CA TYR A 588 -2.20 8.94 9.85
C TYR A 588 -2.43 10.36 10.36
N ARG A 589 -1.53 11.27 9.97
CA ARG A 589 -1.57 12.70 10.33
C ARG A 589 -2.83 13.46 9.86
N TRP A 590 -3.66 12.88 8.98
CA TRP A 590 -4.68 13.63 8.24
C TRP A 590 -6.14 13.19 8.47
N TYR A 591 -6.40 12.07 9.15
CA TYR A 591 -7.77 11.54 9.28
C TYR A 591 -8.35 11.57 10.71
N TYR A 592 -7.55 11.91 11.72
CA TYR A 592 -7.91 11.65 13.13
C TYR A 592 -8.05 12.87 14.03
N SER A 593 -7.94 14.09 13.51
CA SER A 593 -8.14 15.31 14.32
C SER A 593 -9.54 15.40 14.96
N ASP A 594 -10.50 14.60 14.51
CA ASP A 594 -11.88 14.56 15.00
C ASP A 594 -12.24 13.28 15.81
N LEU A 595 -11.27 12.43 16.19
CA LEU A 595 -11.57 11.22 16.97
C LEU A 595 -12.01 11.54 18.41
N ASP A 596 -13.15 10.98 18.80
CA ASP A 596 -13.62 10.99 20.19
C ASP A 596 -12.94 9.86 20.99
N PHE A 597 -11.81 10.20 21.63
CA PHE A 597 -11.04 9.28 22.49
C PHE A 597 -11.83 8.73 23.68
N SER A 598 -12.97 9.34 24.04
CA SER A 598 -13.82 8.79 25.10
C SER A 598 -14.48 7.46 24.71
N SER A 599 -14.44 7.09 23.42
CA SER A 599 -15.00 5.85 22.86
C SER A 599 -13.99 4.72 22.61
N VAL A 600 -12.73 4.89 23.03
CA VAL A 600 -11.69 3.86 22.83
C VAL A 600 -11.94 2.65 23.72
N GLU A 601 -12.09 1.47 23.13
CA GLU A 601 -12.16 0.16 23.81
C GLU A 601 -10.93 -0.67 23.43
N ILE A 602 -10.19 -1.19 24.40
CA ILE A 602 -8.99 -2.02 24.17
C ILE A 602 -9.19 -3.41 24.76
N LYS A 603 -8.84 -4.45 23.99
CA LYS A 603 -8.87 -5.86 24.41
C LYS A 603 -7.56 -6.54 24.08
N VAL A 604 -7.13 -7.49 24.91
CA VAL A 604 -6.00 -8.38 24.58
C VAL A 604 -6.51 -9.80 24.47
N GLU A 605 -6.14 -10.48 23.38
CA GLU A 605 -6.61 -11.83 23.08
C GLU A 605 -5.47 -12.74 22.63
N LYS A 606 -5.59 -14.05 22.92
CA LYS A 606 -4.71 -15.07 22.36
C LYS A 606 -5.39 -15.78 21.20
N TRP A 607 -4.78 -15.69 20.03
CA TRP A 607 -5.31 -16.28 18.81
C TRP A 607 -4.59 -17.58 18.47
N GLN A 608 -5.34 -18.63 18.14
CA GLN A 608 -4.77 -19.97 17.96
C GLN A 608 -3.77 -20.08 16.81
N SER A 609 -3.90 -19.21 15.79
CA SER A 609 -3.01 -19.17 14.62
C SER A 609 -1.76 -18.32 14.81
N LEU A 610 -1.61 -17.64 15.96
CA LEU A 610 -0.51 -16.70 16.21
C LEU A 610 0.36 -17.16 17.37
N GLU A 611 1.66 -16.98 17.20
CA GLU A 611 2.62 -17.34 18.24
C GLU A 611 2.53 -16.41 19.44
N HIS A 612 2.04 -15.18 19.25
CA HIS A 612 1.95 -14.16 20.30
C HIS A 612 0.51 -13.63 20.51
N PRO A 613 0.22 -12.95 21.63
CA PRO A 613 -1.07 -12.32 21.85
C PRO A 613 -1.26 -11.09 20.95
N VAL A 614 -2.51 -10.64 20.83
CA VAL A 614 -2.87 -9.46 20.05
C VAL A 614 -3.62 -8.43 20.89
N ILE A 615 -3.31 -7.15 20.69
CA ILE A 615 -4.06 -6.01 21.23
C ILE A 615 -5.03 -5.53 20.15
N LEU A 616 -6.31 -5.57 20.48
CA LEU A 616 -7.42 -5.01 19.72
C LEU A 616 -7.71 -3.60 20.27
N ILE A 617 -7.64 -2.59 19.42
CA ILE A 617 -7.87 -1.19 19.77
C ILE A 617 -9.06 -0.71 18.94
N SER A 618 -10.23 -0.60 19.54
CA SER A 618 -11.46 -0.11 18.91
C SER A 618 -11.70 1.37 19.26
N PHE A 619 -12.02 2.23 18.28
CA PHE A 619 -12.43 3.63 18.51
C PHE A 619 -13.54 4.01 17.55
N GLY A 620 -14.73 4.27 18.10
CA GLY A 620 -15.94 4.48 17.31
C GLY A 620 -16.21 3.30 16.37
N ASN A 621 -15.89 3.48 15.09
CA ASN A 621 -16.05 2.46 14.07
C ASN A 621 -14.74 1.89 13.54
N GLN A 622 -13.60 2.05 14.20
CA GLN A 622 -12.30 1.63 13.70
C GLN A 622 -11.67 0.61 14.64
N ILE A 623 -10.89 -0.35 14.12
CA ILE A 623 -10.14 -1.33 14.93
C ILE A 623 -8.70 -1.41 14.41
N GLY A 624 -7.75 -1.20 15.32
CA GLY A 624 -6.36 -1.62 15.16
C GLY A 624 -6.11 -2.97 15.85
N ILE A 625 -5.25 -3.81 15.26
CA ILE A 625 -4.84 -5.11 15.79
C ILE A 625 -3.33 -5.22 15.76
N LEU A 626 -2.75 -5.37 16.93
CA LEU A 626 -1.31 -5.38 17.14
C LEU A 626 -0.89 -6.71 17.75
N GLU A 627 -0.10 -7.53 17.05
CA GLU A 627 0.59 -8.66 17.65
C GLU A 627 1.77 -8.16 18.50
N VAL A 628 1.92 -8.71 19.70
CA VAL A 628 2.94 -8.30 20.67
C VAL A 628 3.90 -9.44 20.92
N GLY A 629 5.09 -9.37 20.32
CA GLY A 629 6.14 -10.38 20.47
C GLY A 629 6.72 -10.48 21.89
N PRO A 630 7.57 -11.49 22.15
CA PRO A 630 8.14 -11.76 23.48
C PRO A 630 9.11 -10.68 23.98
N GLY A 631 9.58 -9.80 23.09
CA GLY A 631 10.32 -8.58 23.44
C GLY A 631 9.48 -7.31 23.41
N PHE A 632 8.14 -7.43 23.41
CA PHE A 632 7.19 -6.36 23.08
C PHE A 632 7.41 -5.74 21.71
N GLU A 633 8.10 -6.46 20.81
CA GLU A 633 8.17 -6.11 19.39
C GLU A 633 6.75 -6.10 18.83
N THR A 634 6.32 -4.92 18.41
CA THR A 634 4.95 -4.74 17.95
C THR A 634 4.88 -4.96 16.45
N ARG A 635 4.00 -5.87 16.03
CA ARG A 635 3.69 -6.09 14.62
C ARG A 635 2.22 -5.80 14.41
N TRP A 636 1.91 -4.73 13.69
CA TRP A 636 0.54 -4.52 13.26
C TRP A 636 0.10 -5.66 12.36
N LEU A 637 -0.96 -6.33 12.77
CA LEU A 637 -1.66 -7.31 11.94
C LEU A 637 -2.72 -6.63 11.08
N LEU A 638 -3.27 -5.51 11.57
CA LEU A 638 -4.30 -4.72 10.92
C LEU A 638 -4.32 -3.30 11.53
N VAL A 639 -4.23 -2.25 10.71
CA VAL A 639 -4.62 -0.89 11.11
C VAL A 639 -5.67 -0.47 10.12
N GLU A 640 -6.95 -0.62 10.46
CA GLU A 640 -8.02 -0.21 9.55
C GLU A 640 -9.04 0.70 10.23
N GLY A 641 -9.38 1.75 9.49
CA GLY A 641 -10.70 2.33 9.59
C GLY A 641 -11.74 1.32 9.15
N ARG A 642 -12.31 0.61 10.14
CA ARG A 642 -13.61 -0.09 10.14
C ARG A 642 -13.71 -1.61 9.96
N PRO A 643 -13.29 -2.41 10.97
CA PRO A 643 -13.70 -3.82 11.14
C PRO A 643 -14.85 -4.02 12.13
N ASN A 644 -15.74 -4.99 11.83
CA ASN A 644 -17.04 -5.13 12.49
C ASN A 644 -17.33 -6.48 13.17
N LYS A 645 -16.45 -7.47 13.03
CA LYS A 645 -16.48 -8.72 13.81
C LYS A 645 -15.22 -9.52 13.53
N PHE A 646 -14.64 -10.14 14.57
CA PHE A 646 -13.41 -10.93 14.48
C PHE A 646 -13.68 -12.40 14.80
N GLU A 647 -13.45 -13.33 13.86
CA GLU A 647 -13.51 -14.78 14.07
C GLU A 647 -12.32 -15.46 13.34
N ILE A 648 -11.66 -16.42 14.00
CA ILE A 648 -10.44 -17.09 13.52
C ILE A 648 -10.72 -18.56 13.24
N PHE A 649 -10.37 -19.04 12.06
CA PHE A 649 -10.56 -20.44 11.65
C PHE A 649 -9.33 -21.31 12.00
N ASP A 650 -9.55 -22.43 12.70
CA ASP A 650 -8.54 -23.48 12.99
C ASP A 650 -8.14 -24.21 11.68
N THR A 651 -6.87 -24.09 11.27
CA THR A 651 -6.35 -24.60 9.97
C THR A 651 -5.29 -25.68 10.16
N LYS A 652 -5.70 -26.91 10.50
CA LYS A 652 -4.80 -28.07 10.67
C LYS A 652 -4.34 -28.78 9.38
N THR A 653 -4.58 -28.27 8.17
CA THR A 653 -4.37 -29.09 6.93
C THR A 653 -3.61 -28.46 5.75
N LEU A 654 -2.86 -27.37 5.87
CA LEU A 654 -1.99 -26.91 4.77
C LEU A 654 -0.57 -26.52 5.26
N PRO A 655 0.50 -26.97 4.57
CA PRO A 655 1.87 -26.76 5.01
C PRO A 655 2.37 -25.34 4.68
N ILE A 656 2.89 -24.69 5.72
CA ILE A 656 3.90 -23.62 5.79
C ILE A 656 4.24 -22.95 4.45
N ALA A 657 3.68 -21.76 4.23
CA ALA A 657 4.24 -20.73 3.35
C ALA A 657 4.31 -19.43 4.17
N GLN A 658 5.38 -18.67 3.99
CA GLN A 658 5.67 -17.40 4.66
C GLN A 658 4.43 -16.50 4.75
N TYR A 659 4.11 -16.02 5.96
CA TYR A 659 2.99 -15.13 6.20
C TYR A 659 3.33 -13.68 5.81
N THR A 660 3.18 -13.39 4.51
CA THR A 660 2.99 -12.02 4.00
C THR A 660 1.49 -11.78 3.92
N TYR A 661 0.92 -11.10 4.91
CA TYR A 661 -0.51 -10.78 4.93
C TYR A 661 -0.77 -9.43 4.26
N PHE A 662 -1.74 -9.45 3.35
CA PHE A 662 -2.19 -8.35 2.53
C PHE A 662 -3.54 -7.83 3.04
N LEU A 663 -3.60 -6.53 3.35
CA LEU A 663 -4.83 -5.84 3.71
C LEU A 663 -4.97 -4.50 2.97
N PRO A 664 -6.21 -4.06 2.72
CA PRO A 664 -6.54 -2.98 1.82
C PRO A 664 -6.57 -1.58 2.49
N ASP A 665 -5.43 -0.91 2.62
CA ASP A 665 -5.45 0.54 2.77
C ASP A 665 -5.68 1.20 1.40
N LYS A 666 -6.36 2.34 1.37
CA LYS A 666 -6.64 3.12 0.15
C LYS A 666 -5.38 3.67 -0.50
N ASN A 667 -4.22 3.56 0.15
CA ASN A 667 -2.91 3.71 -0.47
C ASN A 667 -2.03 2.54 -0.03
N HIS A 668 -1.69 1.68 -1.01
CA HIS A 668 -0.76 0.53 -0.97
C HIS A 668 -1.36 -0.89 -0.83
N TRP A 669 -1.52 -1.48 -2.02
CA TRP A 669 -1.21 -2.86 -2.44
C TRP A 669 -1.86 -4.04 -1.69
N ARG A 670 -2.92 -4.57 -2.32
CA ARG A 670 -3.66 -5.80 -2.00
C ARG A 670 -3.12 -6.97 -2.87
N ASN A 671 -2.87 -8.16 -2.31
CA ASN A 671 -2.60 -9.43 -3.04
C ASN A 671 -3.52 -10.52 -2.41
N PRO A 672 -4.01 -11.49 -3.18
CA PRO A 672 -5.18 -12.29 -2.85
C PRO A 672 -4.76 -13.65 -2.29
N ARG A 673 -5.18 -13.96 -1.05
CA ARG A 673 -5.31 -15.34 -0.53
C ARG A 673 -5.97 -15.27 0.85
N LEU A 674 -7.30 -15.22 0.90
CA LEU A 674 -8.20 -15.94 1.85
C LEU A 674 -9.65 -15.45 1.64
N PRO A 675 -10.64 -16.33 1.38
CA PRO A 675 -11.95 -15.92 0.83
C PRO A 675 -13.03 -15.62 1.88
N LEU A 676 -12.71 -15.41 3.16
CA LEU A 676 -13.74 -15.37 4.22
C LEU A 676 -13.69 -14.17 5.19
N ALA A 677 -12.67 -13.32 5.13
CA ALA A 677 -12.54 -12.19 6.09
C ALA A 677 -13.21 -10.88 5.64
N ARG A 678 -13.82 -10.81 4.45
CA ARG A 678 -14.32 -9.56 3.83
C ARG A 678 -15.85 -9.46 3.69
N TYR A 679 -16.64 -10.15 4.53
CA TYR A 679 -18.03 -10.44 4.16
C TYR A 679 -19.07 -10.33 5.27
N GLN A 680 -19.14 -9.18 5.98
CA GLN A 680 -20.19 -8.92 6.98
C GLN A 680 -20.72 -7.48 6.91
N TRP A 681 -22.03 -7.30 7.19
CA TRP A 681 -22.65 -5.99 7.46
C TRP A 681 -21.79 -5.22 8.45
N ASN A 682 -21.49 -3.96 8.15
CA ASN A 682 -20.69 -3.10 8.99
C ASN A 682 -21.63 -2.22 9.87
N PRO A 683 -22.07 -2.66 11.07
CA PRO A 683 -22.86 -1.84 11.99
C PRO A 683 -22.23 -0.49 12.40
N ALA A 684 -20.97 -0.24 12.06
CA ALA A 684 -20.19 0.89 12.55
C ALA A 684 -20.01 2.00 11.47
N THR A 685 -20.03 1.65 10.19
CA THR A 685 -20.17 2.57 9.05
C THR A 685 -21.61 2.69 8.59
N GLN A 686 -22.45 1.74 9.00
CA GLN A 686 -23.73 1.47 8.38
C GLN A 686 -23.61 1.22 6.86
N GLU A 687 -22.45 0.83 6.35
CA GLU A 687 -22.24 0.51 4.93
C GLU A 687 -22.17 -1.01 4.74
N PHE A 688 -22.44 -1.43 3.52
CA PHE A 688 -22.50 -2.83 3.14
C PHE A 688 -21.19 -3.23 2.47
N ASP A 689 -20.59 -4.38 2.83
CA ASP A 689 -19.52 -4.96 2.01
C ASP A 689 -20.15 -5.73 0.84
N GLU A 690 -20.38 -4.98 -0.26
CA GLU A 690 -21.01 -5.40 -1.52
C GLU A 690 -20.44 -6.69 -2.09
N ILE A 691 -19.22 -7.04 -1.72
CA ILE A 691 -18.50 -8.20 -2.19
C ILE A 691 -19.11 -9.50 -1.65
N THR A 692 -19.91 -9.50 -0.57
CA THR A 692 -20.50 -10.73 0.02
C THR A 692 -21.50 -11.42 -0.91
N LEU A 693 -22.42 -10.64 -1.47
CA LEU A 693 -23.40 -11.18 -2.43
C LEU A 693 -22.68 -11.65 -3.68
N GLU A 694 -21.71 -10.89 -4.19
CA GLU A 694 -20.90 -11.28 -5.34
C GLU A 694 -20.06 -12.54 -5.09
N TYR A 695 -19.52 -12.70 -3.88
CA TYR A 695 -18.79 -13.89 -3.48
C TYR A 695 -19.70 -15.12 -3.52
N PHE A 696 -20.87 -15.06 -2.87
CA PHE A 696 -21.82 -16.18 -2.90
C PHE A 696 -22.29 -16.48 -4.32
N LEU A 697 -22.52 -15.45 -5.15
CA LEU A 697 -23.01 -15.63 -6.51
C LEU A 697 -21.96 -16.17 -7.46
N PHE A 698 -20.78 -15.58 -7.51
CA PHE A 698 -19.81 -15.82 -8.58
C PHE A 698 -18.61 -16.66 -8.15
N THR A 699 -18.26 -16.66 -6.86
CA THR A 699 -17.15 -17.47 -6.33
C THR A 699 -17.65 -18.83 -5.81
N GLU A 700 -18.59 -18.83 -4.87
CA GLU A 700 -19.19 -20.06 -4.33
C GLU A 700 -20.23 -20.68 -5.25
N GLN A 701 -20.74 -19.92 -6.22
CA GLN A 701 -21.82 -20.35 -7.11
C GLN A 701 -23.05 -20.85 -6.34
N ASN A 702 -23.35 -20.20 -5.22
CA ASN A 702 -24.43 -20.52 -4.29
C ASN A 702 -25.44 -19.36 -4.18
N PRO A 703 -26.33 -19.19 -5.18
CA PRO A 703 -27.31 -18.10 -5.17
C PRO A 703 -28.30 -18.19 -4.01
N MET A 704 -28.53 -19.39 -3.43
CA MET A 704 -29.39 -19.54 -2.26
C MET A 704 -28.75 -18.93 -1.00
N ALA A 705 -27.44 -19.11 -0.80
CA ALA A 705 -26.73 -18.42 0.28
C ALA A 705 -26.80 -16.89 0.12
N ALA A 706 -26.69 -16.40 -1.11
CA ALA A 706 -26.88 -14.97 -1.42
C ALA A 706 -28.30 -14.48 -1.07
N VAL A 707 -29.34 -15.26 -1.38
CA VAL A 707 -30.73 -14.95 -0.98
C VAL A 707 -30.89 -14.90 0.53
N VAL A 708 -30.44 -15.93 1.27
CA VAL A 708 -30.52 -15.97 2.74
C VAL A 708 -29.86 -14.75 3.34
N PHE A 709 -28.66 -14.44 2.87
CA PHE A 709 -27.92 -13.26 3.31
C PHE A 709 -28.68 -11.97 3.00
N ALA A 710 -29.24 -11.81 1.81
CA ALA A 710 -30.00 -10.62 1.45
C ALA A 710 -31.29 -10.44 2.29
N GLU A 711 -31.96 -11.53 2.65
CA GLU A 711 -33.15 -11.53 3.52
C GLU A 711 -32.84 -11.03 4.94
N GLU A 712 -31.64 -11.27 5.46
CA GLU A 712 -31.20 -10.71 6.74
C GLU A 712 -30.98 -9.19 6.70
N ILE A 713 -30.73 -8.66 5.50
CA ILE A 713 -30.38 -7.26 5.27
C ILE A 713 -31.60 -6.40 4.93
N PHE A 714 -32.53 -6.92 4.12
CA PHE A 714 -33.72 -6.17 3.68
C PHE A 714 -34.49 -5.43 4.77
N PRO A 715 -34.78 -6.01 5.95
CA PRO A 715 -35.53 -5.33 7.01
C PRO A 715 -34.82 -4.07 7.53
N LYS A 716 -33.51 -3.95 7.32
CA LYS A 716 -32.67 -2.86 7.82
C LYS A 716 -32.49 -1.73 6.79
N LEU A 717 -32.66 -2.02 5.50
CA LEU A 717 -32.49 -1.06 4.40
C LEU A 717 -33.26 0.26 4.60
N PRO A 718 -34.54 0.29 5.02
CA PRO A 718 -35.25 1.57 5.16
C PRO A 718 -34.65 2.53 6.19
N ALA A 719 -34.06 1.98 7.27
CA ALA A 719 -33.38 2.78 8.28
C ALA A 719 -32.05 3.33 7.73
N TRP A 720 -31.40 2.57 6.86
CA TRP A 720 -30.14 2.93 6.22
C TRP A 720 -30.32 3.96 5.12
N GLU A 721 -31.33 3.82 4.26
CA GLU A 721 -31.66 4.81 3.23
C GLU A 721 -31.91 6.21 3.82
N GLN A 722 -32.32 6.30 5.09
CA GLN A 722 -32.54 7.55 5.81
C GLN A 722 -31.29 8.07 6.53
N SER A 723 -30.22 7.29 6.60
CA SER A 723 -29.00 7.68 7.29
C SER A 723 -28.21 8.66 6.43
N PRO A 724 -27.85 9.85 6.94
CA PRO A 724 -27.01 10.80 6.21
C PRO A 724 -25.55 10.30 6.08
N TYR A 725 -25.20 9.23 6.78
CA TYR A 725 -23.84 8.68 6.82
C TYR A 725 -23.60 7.58 5.78
N ILE A 726 -24.66 7.04 5.18
CA ILE A 726 -24.55 5.96 4.20
C ILE A 726 -24.61 6.58 2.82
N SER A 727 -23.51 6.41 2.09
CA SER A 727 -23.44 6.75 0.66
C SER A 727 -24.60 6.05 -0.07
N GLN A 728 -25.52 6.84 -0.65
CA GLN A 728 -26.64 6.30 -1.44
C GLN A 728 -26.15 5.54 -2.68
N TRP A 729 -24.87 5.64 -3.03
CA TRP A 729 -24.25 5.02 -4.19
C TRP A 729 -24.19 3.49 -4.12
N HIS A 730 -24.26 2.91 -2.92
CA HIS A 730 -24.15 1.45 -2.71
C HIS A 730 -25.48 0.70 -2.84
N PHE A 731 -26.61 1.35 -2.50
CA PHE A 731 -27.92 0.70 -2.56
C PHE A 731 -28.28 0.15 -3.96
N PRO A 732 -28.04 0.88 -5.06
CA PRO A 732 -28.36 0.36 -6.39
C PRO A 732 -27.71 -0.99 -6.72
N ARG A 733 -26.42 -1.15 -6.38
CA ARG A 733 -25.68 -2.41 -6.59
C ARG A 733 -26.25 -3.53 -5.72
N PHE A 734 -26.48 -3.27 -4.43
CA PHE A 734 -27.11 -4.23 -3.52
C PHE A 734 -28.46 -4.74 -4.04
N TYR A 735 -29.34 -3.82 -4.45
CA TYR A 735 -30.63 -4.16 -5.03
C TYR A 735 -30.49 -5.04 -6.28
N TYR A 736 -29.53 -4.74 -7.15
CA TYR A 736 -29.29 -5.51 -8.37
C TYR A 736 -28.81 -6.92 -8.05
N LEU A 737 -27.80 -7.07 -7.20
CA LEU A 737 -27.25 -8.37 -6.80
C LEU A 737 -28.28 -9.24 -6.11
N THR A 738 -29.14 -8.61 -5.30
CA THR A 738 -30.21 -9.33 -4.62
C THR A 738 -31.29 -9.80 -5.59
N ALA A 739 -31.71 -8.95 -6.52
CA ALA A 739 -32.63 -9.33 -7.59
C ALA A 739 -32.06 -10.48 -8.44
N LEU A 740 -30.76 -10.40 -8.78
CA LEU A 740 -30.05 -11.45 -9.50
C LEU A 740 -30.01 -12.77 -8.71
N SER A 741 -29.82 -12.69 -7.39
CA SER A 741 -29.85 -13.87 -6.51
C SER A 741 -31.20 -14.59 -6.56
N TYR A 742 -32.30 -13.84 -6.45
CA TYR A 742 -33.66 -14.40 -6.59
C TYR A 742 -33.94 -14.94 -7.99
N GLU A 743 -33.47 -14.25 -9.04
CA GLU A 743 -33.57 -14.73 -10.42
C GLU A 743 -32.87 -16.08 -10.58
N LEU A 744 -31.67 -16.23 -10.02
CA LEU A 744 -30.85 -17.44 -10.14
C LEU A 744 -31.39 -18.63 -9.34
N VAL A 745 -32.14 -18.41 -8.25
CA VAL A 745 -32.86 -19.49 -7.53
C VAL A 745 -34.24 -19.78 -8.12
N GLY A 746 -34.69 -19.03 -9.12
CA GLY A 746 -35.97 -19.21 -9.80
C GLY A 746 -37.17 -18.54 -9.12
N ASP A 747 -36.97 -17.63 -8.17
CA ASP A 747 -38.03 -16.80 -7.60
C ASP A 747 -38.21 -15.54 -8.46
N GLU A 748 -38.86 -15.72 -9.61
CA GLU A 748 -39.04 -14.65 -10.60
C GLU A 748 -39.85 -13.47 -10.03
N SER A 749 -40.87 -13.73 -9.21
CA SER A 749 -41.71 -12.69 -8.63
C SER A 749 -40.89 -11.73 -7.77
N ARG A 750 -40.03 -12.26 -6.90
CA ARG A 750 -39.20 -11.44 -6.03
C ARG A 750 -38.08 -10.72 -6.81
N ALA A 751 -37.49 -11.38 -7.79
CA ALA A 751 -36.52 -10.76 -8.70
C ALA A 751 -37.14 -9.57 -9.47
N ILE A 752 -38.34 -9.73 -10.03
CA ILE A 752 -39.07 -8.68 -10.75
C ILE A 752 -39.34 -7.48 -9.83
N GLU A 753 -39.84 -7.74 -8.62
CA GLU A 753 -40.12 -6.70 -7.64
C GLU A 753 -38.87 -5.87 -7.34
N LEU A 754 -37.73 -6.52 -7.13
CA LEU A 754 -36.48 -5.85 -6.76
C LEU A 754 -35.83 -5.10 -7.93
N TYR A 755 -35.81 -5.66 -9.13
CA TYR A 755 -35.37 -4.92 -10.32
C TYR A 755 -36.25 -3.71 -10.58
N TRP A 756 -37.57 -3.83 -10.39
CA TRP A 756 -38.49 -2.71 -10.53
C TRP A 756 -38.27 -1.64 -9.45
N GLN A 757 -38.04 -2.05 -8.19
CA GLN A 757 -37.72 -1.12 -7.10
C GLN A 757 -36.42 -0.37 -7.36
N LEU A 758 -35.37 -1.07 -7.82
CA LEU A 758 -34.10 -0.48 -8.21
C LEU A 758 -34.29 0.59 -9.30
N TRP A 759 -34.97 0.23 -10.39
CA TRP A 759 -35.25 1.16 -11.48
C TRP A 759 -36.03 2.38 -10.99
N ARG A 760 -36.99 2.17 -10.09
CA ARG A 760 -37.83 3.26 -9.58
C ARG A 760 -37.13 4.19 -8.59
N LYS A 761 -36.37 3.63 -7.65
CA LYS A 761 -35.73 4.39 -6.56
C LYS A 761 -34.46 5.11 -7.01
N PHE A 762 -33.70 4.51 -7.92
CA PHE A 762 -32.38 5.00 -8.32
C PHE A 762 -32.25 5.19 -9.85
N PRO A 763 -33.15 5.96 -10.49
CA PRO A 763 -33.23 6.04 -11.95
C PRO A 763 -31.97 6.61 -12.64
N ASP A 764 -31.06 7.22 -11.89
CA ASP A 764 -29.81 7.74 -12.45
C ASP A 764 -28.66 6.72 -12.40
N SER A 765 -28.82 5.64 -11.64
CA SER A 765 -27.78 4.64 -11.43
C SER A 765 -27.56 3.72 -12.65
N HIS A 766 -26.32 3.30 -12.88
CA HIS A 766 -25.96 2.27 -13.86
C HIS A 766 -26.72 0.96 -13.63
N TYR A 767 -26.91 0.58 -12.36
CA TYR A 767 -27.63 -0.63 -11.97
C TYR A 767 -29.12 -0.56 -12.30
N ALA A 768 -29.72 0.62 -12.27
CA ALA A 768 -31.11 0.82 -12.70
C ALA A 768 -31.29 0.60 -14.20
N ARG A 769 -30.30 0.99 -15.03
CA ARG A 769 -30.29 0.66 -16.47
C ARG A 769 -30.19 -0.84 -16.68
N MET A 770 -29.32 -1.52 -15.95
CA MET A 770 -29.23 -2.98 -15.98
C MET A 770 -30.56 -3.63 -15.59
N ALA A 771 -31.23 -3.14 -14.54
CA ALA A 771 -32.54 -3.63 -14.13
C ALA A 771 -33.63 -3.43 -15.20
N GLN A 772 -33.65 -2.27 -15.87
CA GLN A 772 -34.55 -2.02 -17.01
C GLN A 772 -34.28 -3.01 -18.16
N LEU A 773 -33.01 -3.35 -18.41
CA LEU A 773 -32.64 -4.33 -19.42
C LEU A 773 -33.08 -5.75 -19.05
N LYS A 774 -33.33 -6.05 -17.76
CA LYS A 774 -33.87 -7.33 -17.26
C LYS A 774 -35.40 -7.45 -17.33
N LEU A 775 -36.13 -6.33 -17.32
CA LEU A 775 -37.60 -6.33 -17.31
C LEU A 775 -38.22 -6.03 -18.69
N GLU A 776 -39.33 -6.69 -19.02
CA GLU A 776 -40.21 -6.32 -20.13
C GLU A 776 -41.68 -6.24 -19.70
N PRO A 777 -42.48 -5.32 -20.28
CA PRO A 777 -43.90 -5.25 -19.97
C PRO A 777 -44.65 -6.50 -20.44
N ILE A 778 -45.65 -6.91 -19.66
CA ILE A 778 -46.59 -7.96 -20.04
C ILE A 778 -47.56 -7.36 -21.08
N PRO A 779 -47.72 -7.99 -22.27
CA PRO A 779 -48.57 -7.49 -23.35
C PRO A 779 -50.06 -7.35 -23.00
#